data_AF-A0A7K4RQ08-F1
#
_entry.id   AF-A0A7K4RQ08-F1
#
_cell.length_a   1.000
_cell.length_b   1.000
_cell.length_c   1.000
_cell.angle_alpha   90.00
_cell.angle_beta   90.00
_cell.angle_gamma   90.00
#
_symmetry.space_group_name_H-M   'P 1'
#
loop_
_entity.id
_entity.type
_entity.pdbx_description
1 polymer ?
#
loop_
_entity_poly.entity_id
_entity_poly.type
_entity_poly.pdbx_seq_one_letter_code
_entity_poly.pdbx_strand_id
1 'polypeptide(L)'
;PAAGGVGRPRPRGGARCRARSPSCGTARLCHNPAPPGPGCHAGLAAAPAEPAGGGAAGMEGDRLETPVAIKGIERELICPACKELFTHPLILPCQHNVCHKCVKEILFAFEDSFADGGSESSNQSSPRIRISSASMDRIDRISRSGIKRNSLTLRSSLFPCPGCQRDIDLGERGINGLFRNLTLETIVERYRQAARAAIAIMCDFCKPPPQESTKSCMDCSASYCNECFKVHHPWGTVKAQHEYIGPTTNFRPKILMCPEHEMEKVNMYCEICRRPVCHLCKLGGSHANHRVTTMSTAYKTLKEKLSKDIEYLISKESQVKAHITQLDLLQKETERNSERAKEEAIQSFEKLYHVLEEKKSAALRAIEASKSLRLEKLQMQAEEYRGLLENNGLVGYAQEVLKETDPSCFVQTAKQLHVRIQKATESLKSFSPAAETTFEDFVVDIAKQEEILCDLSFHSNGLEAAEINEAQSRVFNKALISGEYPRKTDLSDTYVLEYHKLSGEEESMTRQEIKVCSKSKVIPDSDEDSDRRYKGSICSPWRQEILMHTPPAPVFSFLFDDKCGYNQERLLLNPGRTSVESRAGLPLLLGSERVQVGCYTTLDYIIGDVGIAKGRHFWAFRVEAYSYLVKVGVVSINKIQKLFHNTHDVSSPRHEQDSGHDSGSEDAFFDSSQPLTLVTLGMKKFFIPTTSADTKDPASRILPLPSYLGICLDCDEGKVGFYDAGHMKCLYECEVDCSGIMYPAFALMGGGAVHLEKAVTAKYGEYHDDI
;
A
#
# COMPACT_ATOMS: atom_id res chain seq x y z
N PRO A 1 -38.79 -37.18 59.16
CA PRO A 1 -37.39 -37.63 59.39
C PRO A 1 -36.51 -36.43 59.80
N ALA A 2 -36.47 -36.09 61.10
CA ALA A 2 -35.42 -36.58 62.03
C ALA A 2 -34.01 -36.10 61.57
N ALA A 3 -33.43 -34.96 61.99
CA ALA A 3 -33.28 -34.26 63.28
C ALA A 3 -31.98 -34.60 64.05
N GLY A 4 -31.29 -33.56 64.52
CA GLY A 4 -30.12 -33.62 65.43
C GLY A 4 -28.82 -33.02 64.84
N GLY A 5 -28.10 -32.09 65.49
CA GLY A 5 -28.44 -31.35 66.71
C GLY A 5 -27.30 -30.47 67.27
N VAL A 6 -27.63 -29.21 67.58
CA VAL A 6 -27.19 -28.37 68.73
C VAL A 6 -25.67 -28.14 69.00
N GLY A 7 -25.27 -26.86 69.13
CA GLY A 7 -23.96 -26.48 69.68
C GLY A 7 -23.67 -24.97 69.83
N ARG A 8 -24.22 -24.32 70.87
CA ARG A 8 -23.77 -23.03 71.44
C ARG A 8 -23.44 -23.30 72.94
N PRO A 9 -22.49 -22.61 73.62
CA PRO A 9 -22.43 -21.14 73.69
C PRO A 9 -21.02 -20.45 73.81
N ARG A 10 -21.05 -19.11 73.86
CA ARG A 10 -20.01 -18.14 74.32
C ARG A 10 -19.73 -18.28 75.85
N PRO A 11 -18.71 -17.64 76.53
CA PRO A 11 -18.24 -16.25 76.29
C PRO A 11 -16.81 -15.80 76.77
N ARG A 12 -16.53 -14.47 76.65
CA ARG A 12 -15.46 -13.63 77.28
C ARG A 12 -13.99 -13.89 76.84
N GLY A 13 -13.09 -12.91 76.71
CA GLY A 13 -13.23 -11.43 76.73
C GLY A 13 -11.88 -10.67 76.75
N GLY A 14 -11.85 -9.41 76.27
CA GLY A 14 -10.69 -8.47 76.34
C GLY A 14 -9.57 -8.67 75.29
N ALA A 15 -8.73 -7.68 74.94
CA ALA A 15 -8.82 -6.22 75.09
C ALA A 15 -7.88 -5.46 74.11
N ARG A 16 -8.43 -4.43 73.43
CA ARG A 16 -7.93 -3.04 73.17
C ARG A 16 -6.41 -2.78 73.02
N CYS A 17 -5.91 -2.02 72.03
CA CYS A 17 -6.06 -0.55 71.77
C CYS A 17 -5.31 -0.22 70.43
N ARG A 18 -5.47 0.89 69.67
CA ARG A 18 -6.26 2.15 69.79
C ARG A 18 -6.33 2.92 68.45
N ALA A 19 -7.45 3.64 68.24
CA ALA A 19 -7.58 4.99 67.64
C ALA A 19 -7.28 5.22 66.12
N ARG A 20 -7.96 6.12 65.39
CA ARG A 20 -9.03 7.10 65.74
C ARG A 20 -9.92 7.48 64.52
N SER A 21 -11.13 7.96 64.82
CA SER A 21 -12.25 8.41 63.95
C SER A 21 -12.17 9.92 63.59
N PRO A 22 -13.22 10.64 63.06
CA PRO A 22 -14.38 10.27 62.21
C PRO A 22 -14.79 11.33 61.11
N SER A 23 -15.92 11.08 60.41
CA SER A 23 -16.97 12.06 59.97
C SER A 23 -16.68 13.14 58.89
N CYS A 24 -17.65 13.88 58.33
CA CYS A 24 -19.03 13.62 57.85
C CYS A 24 -19.64 14.95 57.32
N GLY A 25 -20.37 14.93 56.19
CA GLY A 25 -21.59 15.76 56.03
C GLY A 25 -21.53 17.18 55.43
N THR A 26 -22.51 17.42 54.55
CA THR A 26 -23.24 18.69 54.26
C THR A 26 -22.64 19.79 53.36
N ALA A 27 -23.54 20.32 52.52
CA ALA A 27 -23.30 21.27 51.43
C ALA A 27 -23.34 22.75 51.84
N ARG A 28 -22.73 23.63 51.01
CA ARG A 28 -23.40 24.78 50.36
C ARG A 28 -22.48 25.54 49.38
N LEU A 29 -23.06 25.94 48.24
CA LEU A 29 -22.88 27.18 47.46
C LEU A 29 -21.48 27.85 47.37
N CYS A 30 -20.97 28.04 46.14
CA CYS A 30 -20.94 29.38 45.50
C CYS A 30 -20.36 29.40 44.06
N HIS A 31 -21.13 29.99 43.14
CA HIS A 31 -20.80 30.72 41.89
C HIS A 31 -19.94 30.15 40.73
N ASN A 32 -20.45 30.43 39.53
CA ASN A 32 -19.83 30.29 38.21
C ASN A 32 -18.56 31.18 38.06
N PRO A 33 -17.81 30.98 36.95
CA PRO A 33 -17.86 32.03 35.93
C PRO A 33 -18.11 31.53 34.50
N ALA A 34 -18.72 32.41 33.69
CA ALA A 34 -18.96 32.24 32.26
C ALA A 34 -17.84 32.93 31.43
N PRO A 35 -17.77 32.75 30.09
CA PRO A 35 -16.60 33.13 29.29
C PRO A 35 -16.66 34.57 28.74
N PRO A 36 -15.54 35.10 28.20
CA PRO A 36 -15.56 36.32 27.38
C PRO A 36 -15.09 36.10 25.93
N GLY A 37 -15.77 36.78 25.03
CA GLY A 37 -15.20 37.44 23.85
C GLY A 37 -16.04 38.71 23.60
N PRO A 38 -15.93 39.41 22.45
CA PRO A 38 -14.76 39.69 21.61
C PRO A 38 -14.43 41.21 21.62
N GLY A 39 -13.39 41.68 20.91
CA GLY A 39 -13.08 43.11 20.81
C GLY A 39 -12.06 43.48 19.73
N CYS A 40 -12.24 44.65 19.08
CA CYS A 40 -11.57 45.03 17.82
C CYS A 40 -10.59 46.22 17.93
N HIS A 41 -9.68 46.31 16.94
CA HIS A 41 -9.02 47.51 16.36
C HIS A 41 -8.53 48.68 17.25
N ALA A 42 -7.22 48.98 17.16
CA ALA A 42 -6.66 50.29 16.78
C ALA A 42 -5.12 50.19 16.58
N GLY A 43 -4.52 51.07 15.79
CA GLY A 43 -3.06 51.15 15.60
C GLY A 43 -2.58 52.60 15.43
N LEU A 44 -1.26 52.83 15.40
CA LEU A 44 -0.62 54.10 15.00
C LEU A 44 0.88 53.90 14.71
N ALA A 45 1.48 54.82 13.94
CA ALA A 45 2.77 54.66 13.26
C ALA A 45 3.83 55.72 13.68
N ALA A 46 5.11 55.49 13.34
CA ALA A 46 6.12 56.55 13.19
C ALA A 46 7.34 56.07 12.35
N ALA A 47 7.92 56.96 11.54
CA ALA A 47 9.20 56.83 10.84
C ALA A 47 10.23 57.84 11.39
N PRO A 48 11.55 57.68 11.11
CA PRO A 48 12.29 58.67 10.29
C PRO A 48 13.33 58.00 9.34
N ALA A 49 13.69 58.47 8.13
CA ALA A 49 14.28 59.74 7.63
C ALA A 49 15.83 59.72 7.48
N GLU A 50 16.34 60.08 6.28
CA GLU A 50 17.78 60.23 5.94
C GLU A 50 18.34 61.62 6.34
N PRO A 51 19.68 61.82 6.29
CA PRO A 51 20.24 62.60 5.16
C PRO A 51 21.65 62.17 4.64
N ALA A 52 22.09 62.80 3.55
CA ALA A 52 23.26 62.45 2.74
C ALA A 52 24.56 63.26 3.02
N GLY A 53 25.72 62.79 2.48
CA GLY A 53 26.80 63.69 2.04
C GLY A 53 28.26 63.24 2.13
N GLY A 54 28.87 62.90 0.98
CA GLY A 54 30.24 63.33 0.62
C GLY A 54 31.47 62.44 0.94
N GLY A 55 32.43 62.40 0.01
CA GLY A 55 33.83 61.99 0.25
C GLY A 55 34.30 60.77 -0.55
N ALA A 56 35.39 60.90 -1.31
CA ALA A 56 35.96 59.84 -2.15
C ALA A 56 37.45 59.59 -1.86
N ALA A 57 37.93 58.44 -2.36
CA ALA A 57 39.33 57.99 -2.50
C ALA A 57 40.02 57.36 -1.27
N GLY A 58 40.64 56.20 -1.51
CA GLY A 58 41.41 55.42 -0.52
C GLY A 58 41.51 53.93 -0.91
N MET A 59 42.23 53.60 -1.99
CA MET A 59 42.50 52.21 -2.36
C MET A 59 43.61 51.63 -1.47
N GLU A 60 43.32 50.56 -0.72
CA GLU A 60 44.29 49.51 -0.41
C GLU A 60 43.56 48.16 -0.32
N GLY A 61 44.04 47.18 -1.08
CA GLY A 61 43.32 45.92 -1.30
C GLY A 61 43.67 44.89 -0.23
N ASP A 62 42.77 44.67 0.72
CA ASP A 62 42.94 43.61 1.72
C ASP A 62 42.40 42.26 1.21
N ARG A 63 43.12 41.17 1.50
CA ARG A 63 42.77 39.82 1.04
C ARG A 63 41.74 39.21 1.98
N LEU A 64 40.63 38.75 1.42
CA LEU A 64 39.59 38.02 2.15
C LEU A 64 40.10 36.64 2.62
N GLU A 65 40.82 36.59 3.74
CA GLU A 65 40.91 35.38 4.57
C GLU A 65 39.77 35.38 5.60
N THR A 66 38.60 34.87 5.19
CA THR A 66 37.51 34.60 6.14
C THR A 66 37.85 33.34 6.96
N PRO A 67 37.97 33.44 8.30
CA PRO A 67 38.26 32.29 9.13
C PRO A 67 37.02 31.39 9.23
N VAL A 68 37.03 30.25 8.54
CA VAL A 68 36.05 29.18 8.74
C VAL A 68 36.02 28.85 10.24
N ALA A 69 34.84 28.96 10.86
CA ALA A 69 34.72 28.89 12.31
C ALA A 69 35.28 27.55 12.86
N ILE A 70 36.34 27.66 13.67
CA ILE A 70 37.12 26.54 14.23
C ILE A 70 36.23 25.50 14.96
N LYS A 71 35.05 25.90 15.42
CA LYS A 71 34.04 25.04 16.06
C LYS A 71 33.43 23.97 15.16
N GLY A 72 33.59 24.04 13.84
CA GLY A 72 33.04 23.05 12.89
C GLY A 72 33.99 21.91 12.52
N ILE A 73 35.31 22.13 12.59
CA ILE A 73 36.31 21.22 12.01
C ILE A 73 36.73 20.07 12.94
N GLU A 74 36.41 20.14 14.24
CA GLU A 74 36.86 19.18 15.26
C GLU A 74 36.53 17.72 14.91
N ARG A 75 35.36 17.47 14.30
CA ARG A 75 34.92 16.14 13.87
C ARG A 75 35.86 15.50 12.84
N GLU A 76 36.46 16.30 11.96
CA GLU A 76 37.41 15.87 10.92
C GLU A 76 38.83 15.64 11.49
N LEU A 77 39.09 16.07 12.73
CA LEU A 77 40.39 15.99 13.40
C LEU A 77 40.48 14.83 14.41
N ILE A 78 39.39 14.08 14.60
CA ILE A 78 39.27 12.97 15.55
C ILE A 78 39.49 11.62 14.85
N CYS A 79 40.30 10.77 15.47
CA CYS A 79 40.53 9.41 15.02
C CYS A 79 39.27 8.53 15.25
N PRO A 80 38.75 7.84 14.23
CA PRO A 80 37.54 7.02 14.38
C PRO A 80 37.75 5.82 15.31
N ALA A 81 38.98 5.38 15.54
CA ALA A 81 39.32 4.27 16.44
C ALA A 81 39.39 4.71 17.92
N CYS A 82 40.32 5.60 18.28
CA CYS A 82 40.53 6.00 19.68
C CYS A 82 39.68 7.20 20.15
N LYS A 83 38.90 7.84 19.26
CA LYS A 83 38.08 9.03 19.52
C LYS A 83 38.83 10.28 20.02
N GLU A 84 40.16 10.24 20.01
CA GLU A 84 41.06 11.36 20.30
C GLU A 84 41.52 12.08 19.03
N LEU A 85 42.05 13.30 19.18
CA LEU A 85 42.73 14.03 18.10
C LEU A 85 43.87 13.20 17.49
N PHE A 86 44.01 13.19 16.16
CA PHE A 86 45.00 12.33 15.50
C PHE A 86 46.43 12.49 16.02
N THR A 87 47.11 11.36 16.16
CA THR A 87 48.55 11.25 16.49
C THR A 87 49.19 10.29 15.48
N HIS A 88 50.18 10.77 14.72
CA HIS A 88 50.78 10.02 13.60
C HIS A 88 49.74 9.35 12.68
N PRO A 89 48.82 10.12 12.04
CA PRO A 89 47.78 9.56 11.18
C PRO A 89 48.36 8.85 9.95
N LEU A 90 47.81 7.67 9.63
CA LEU A 90 48.08 6.90 8.42
C LEU A 90 46.87 6.96 7.48
N ILE A 91 47.13 7.10 6.19
CA ILE A 91 46.13 7.08 5.12
C ILE A 91 45.90 5.63 4.69
N LEU A 92 44.70 5.11 4.87
CA LEU A 92 44.29 3.78 4.43
C LEU A 92 43.94 3.79 2.92
N PRO A 93 43.97 2.62 2.23
CA PRO A 93 43.48 2.47 0.85
C PRO A 93 42.05 2.98 0.62
N CYS A 94 41.18 2.93 1.63
CA CYS A 94 39.83 3.50 1.60
C CYS A 94 39.78 5.03 1.84
N GLN A 95 40.93 5.71 1.82
CA GLN A 95 41.15 7.16 2.03
C GLN A 95 40.84 7.70 3.43
N HIS A 96 40.42 6.84 4.37
CA HIS A 96 40.24 7.22 5.77
C HIS A 96 41.58 7.30 6.50
N ASN A 97 41.62 8.12 7.56
CA ASN A 97 42.78 8.30 8.41
C ASN A 97 42.60 7.53 9.74
N VAL A 98 43.64 6.86 10.21
CA VAL A 98 43.69 6.20 11.54
C VAL A 98 45.07 6.41 12.16
N CYS A 99 45.16 6.66 13.47
CA CYS A 99 46.45 6.79 14.16
C CYS A 99 47.29 5.52 14.02
N HIS A 100 48.61 5.65 13.80
CA HIS A 100 49.52 4.51 13.70
C HIS A 100 49.43 3.55 14.90
N LYS A 101 49.23 4.06 16.12
CA LYS A 101 49.03 3.23 17.32
C LYS A 101 47.78 2.36 17.19
N CYS A 102 46.66 2.96 16.77
CA CYS A 102 45.39 2.27 16.64
C CYS A 102 45.39 1.22 15.51
N VAL A 103 46.02 1.49 14.36
CA VAL A 103 46.17 0.46 13.31
C VAL A 103 46.97 -0.74 13.85
N LYS A 104 48.05 -0.47 14.60
CA LYS A 104 48.85 -1.51 15.24
C LYS A 104 48.02 -2.32 16.25
N GLU A 105 47.26 -1.66 17.13
CA GLU A 105 46.38 -2.30 18.14
C GLU A 105 45.27 -3.14 17.49
N ILE A 106 44.63 -2.65 16.43
CA ILE A 106 43.58 -3.39 15.70
C ILE A 106 44.15 -4.68 15.08
N LEU A 107 45.35 -4.63 14.52
CA LEU A 107 46.00 -5.81 13.92
C LEU A 107 46.42 -6.83 14.99
N PHE A 108 46.94 -6.41 16.14
CA PHE A 108 47.23 -7.33 17.26
C PHE A 108 45.96 -8.02 17.78
N ALA A 109 44.87 -7.27 17.98
CA ALA A 109 43.59 -7.86 18.40
C ALA A 109 43.00 -8.83 17.35
N PHE A 110 43.30 -8.63 16.07
CA PHE A 110 42.95 -9.57 15.00
C PHE A 110 43.82 -10.83 15.02
N GLU A 111 45.13 -10.74 15.26
CA GLU A 111 46.01 -11.92 15.36
C GLU A 111 45.64 -12.80 16.58
N ASP A 112 45.34 -12.22 17.74
CA ASP A 112 44.93 -12.97 18.95
C ASP A 112 43.59 -13.72 18.76
N SER A 113 42.67 -13.17 17.95
CA SER A 113 41.36 -13.79 17.67
C SER A 113 41.44 -15.09 16.85
N PHE A 114 42.59 -15.38 16.22
CA PHE A 114 42.84 -16.66 15.54
C PHE A 114 43.72 -17.63 16.36
N ALA A 115 44.22 -17.21 17.51
CA ALA A 115 45.16 -18.00 18.32
C ALA A 115 44.47 -18.87 19.40
N ASP A 116 43.31 -18.47 19.91
CA ASP A 116 42.58 -19.26 20.92
C ASP A 116 41.63 -20.29 20.28
N GLY A 117 42.24 -21.39 19.85
CA GLY A 117 41.59 -22.52 19.20
C GLY A 117 41.68 -23.83 19.99
N GLY A 118 41.69 -23.78 21.33
CA GLY A 118 41.62 -25.03 22.11
C GLY A 118 41.83 -24.94 23.62
N SER A 119 40.75 -24.78 24.39
CA SER A 119 40.50 -25.58 25.61
C SER A 119 39.06 -25.42 26.12
N GLU A 120 38.50 -26.51 26.67
CA GLU A 120 37.15 -26.53 27.24
C GLU A 120 37.15 -26.10 28.71
N SER A 121 36.19 -25.25 29.15
CA SER A 121 35.39 -25.46 30.38
C SER A 121 34.40 -24.33 30.72
N SER A 122 33.11 -24.63 30.53
CA SER A 122 31.96 -24.28 31.39
C SER A 122 31.87 -22.97 32.21
N ASN A 123 30.78 -22.22 31.96
CA ASN A 123 29.88 -21.58 32.96
C ASN A 123 30.50 -20.48 33.87
N GLN A 124 30.19 -19.18 33.79
CA GLN A 124 28.89 -18.45 33.69
C GLN A 124 29.19 -16.92 33.57
N SER A 125 28.27 -15.97 33.32
CA SER A 125 26.82 -15.96 33.07
C SER A 125 26.42 -14.69 32.29
N SER A 126 25.20 -14.63 31.74
CA SER A 126 24.68 -13.46 30.99
C SER A 126 23.82 -12.51 31.85
N PRO A 127 23.52 -11.31 31.32
CA PRO A 127 22.13 -11.05 30.92
C PRO A 127 21.97 -10.67 29.43
N ARG A 128 20.74 -10.83 28.93
CA ARG A 128 20.38 -10.76 27.50
C ARG A 128 19.91 -9.37 27.07
N ILE A 129 20.10 -9.05 25.78
CA ILE A 129 19.05 -8.42 24.96
C ILE A 129 18.89 -9.27 23.68
N ARG A 130 17.64 -9.54 23.27
CA ARG A 130 17.26 -10.31 22.07
C ARG A 130 16.83 -9.36 20.95
N ILE A 131 17.13 -9.74 19.70
CA ILE A 131 16.19 -9.61 18.57
C ILE A 131 16.25 -10.93 17.77
N SER A 132 15.08 -11.45 17.39
CA SER A 132 14.88 -12.66 16.57
C SER A 132 14.35 -12.22 15.20
N SER A 133 15.04 -12.47 14.08
CA SER A 133 15.00 -13.68 13.23
C SER A 133 13.76 -13.85 12.34
N ALA A 134 13.99 -13.99 11.03
CA ALA A 134 13.13 -14.76 10.11
C ALA A 134 14.06 -15.54 9.13
N SER A 135 13.61 -16.70 8.67
CA SER A 135 14.42 -17.71 7.97
C SER A 135 13.65 -18.28 6.77
N MET A 136 14.36 -18.69 5.70
CA MET A 136 14.22 -20.05 5.15
C MET A 136 15.30 -20.40 4.12
N ASP A 137 15.69 -21.68 4.13
CA ASP A 137 16.71 -22.30 3.27
C ASP A 137 16.31 -22.48 1.80
N ARG A 138 17.34 -22.64 0.95
CA ARG A 138 17.44 -23.80 0.04
C ARG A 138 18.89 -24.06 -0.38
N ILE A 139 19.33 -25.30 -0.19
CA ILE A 139 20.65 -25.85 -0.57
C ILE A 139 20.47 -26.69 -1.85
N ASP A 140 21.45 -26.70 -2.77
CA ASP A 140 21.68 -27.93 -3.54
C ASP A 140 23.16 -28.24 -3.91
N ARG A 141 23.51 -29.50 -3.62
CA ARG A 141 24.57 -30.43 -4.09
C ARG A 141 25.90 -29.95 -4.73
N ILE A 142 26.97 -30.14 -3.94
CA ILE A 142 28.13 -31.04 -4.18
C ILE A 142 28.49 -31.42 -5.65
N SER A 143 29.69 -31.01 -6.12
CA SER A 143 30.69 -31.99 -6.65
C SER A 143 32.10 -31.45 -6.97
N ARG A 144 33.09 -32.19 -6.44
CA ARG A 144 34.40 -32.57 -7.04
C ARG A 144 35.53 -31.55 -7.24
N SER A 145 36.54 -31.73 -6.38
CA SER A 145 37.94 -32.02 -6.74
C SER A 145 38.90 -30.90 -7.15
N GLY A 146 39.71 -30.50 -6.15
CA GLY A 146 41.15 -30.80 -6.25
C GLY A 146 42.10 -29.68 -6.68
N ILE A 147 42.52 -28.84 -5.73
CA ILE A 147 43.83 -28.18 -5.78
C ILE A 147 44.63 -28.57 -4.53
N LYS A 148 45.91 -28.90 -4.73
CA LYS A 148 46.78 -29.50 -3.71
C LYS A 148 47.20 -28.47 -2.66
N ARG A 149 47.29 -28.91 -1.40
CA ARG A 149 47.96 -28.19 -0.32
C ARG A 149 49.44 -28.03 -0.65
N ASN A 150 49.95 -26.80 -0.60
CA ASN A 150 51.32 -26.43 -0.20
C ASN A 150 51.52 -24.91 -0.30
N SER A 151 51.26 -24.19 0.79
CA SER A 151 52.09 -23.02 1.16
C SER A 151 51.87 -22.68 2.63
N LEU A 152 52.86 -22.01 3.22
CA LEU A 152 52.92 -21.64 4.63
C LEU A 152 51.97 -20.46 4.93
N THR A 153 51.48 -20.41 6.17
CA THR A 153 50.65 -19.36 6.78
C THR A 153 50.68 -18.00 6.10
N LEU A 154 49.62 -17.65 5.37
CA LEU A 154 49.35 -16.28 4.94
C LEU A 154 49.05 -15.45 6.20
N ARG A 155 49.95 -14.53 6.57
CA ARG A 155 49.68 -13.57 7.64
C ARG A 155 48.49 -12.71 7.24
N SER A 156 47.45 -12.67 8.07
CA SER A 156 46.24 -11.89 7.80
C SER A 156 46.53 -10.38 7.77
N SER A 157 46.75 -9.84 6.57
CA SER A 157 46.96 -8.41 6.31
C SER A 157 45.65 -7.60 6.23
N LEU A 158 44.51 -8.25 6.51
CA LEU A 158 43.15 -7.73 6.36
C LEU A 158 42.58 -7.25 7.70
N PHE A 159 42.06 -6.02 7.74
CA PHE A 159 41.25 -5.54 8.87
C PHE A 159 40.13 -4.57 8.42
N PRO A 160 38.99 -4.51 9.11
CA PRO A 160 37.91 -3.59 8.77
C PRO A 160 38.26 -2.15 9.19
N CYS A 161 38.11 -1.21 8.26
CA CYS A 161 38.37 0.21 8.52
C CYS A 161 37.37 0.79 9.55
N PRO A 162 37.82 1.34 10.71
CA PRO A 162 36.92 1.90 11.72
C PRO A 162 36.05 3.09 11.26
N GLY A 163 36.39 3.72 10.13
CA GLY A 163 35.63 4.84 9.56
C GLY A 163 34.53 4.42 8.58
N CYS A 164 34.71 3.32 7.84
CA CYS A 164 33.78 2.93 6.77
C CYS A 164 33.47 1.42 6.65
N GLN A 165 33.96 0.62 7.61
CA GLN A 165 33.75 -0.84 7.74
C GLN A 165 34.19 -1.71 6.55
N ARG A 166 34.82 -1.14 5.53
CA ARG A 166 35.43 -1.90 4.42
C ARG A 166 36.70 -2.58 4.88
N ASP A 167 36.90 -3.84 4.46
CA ASP A 167 38.14 -4.56 4.69
C ASP A 167 39.30 -3.94 3.92
N ILE A 168 40.44 -3.81 4.61
CA ILE A 168 41.65 -3.18 4.12
C ILE A 168 42.77 -4.21 4.09
N ASP A 169 43.24 -4.55 2.89
CA ASP A 169 44.47 -5.30 2.71
C ASP A 169 45.69 -4.37 2.78
N LEU A 170 46.62 -4.70 3.68
CA LEU A 170 47.90 -4.01 3.84
C LEU A 170 49.05 -4.65 3.03
N GLY A 171 48.83 -5.83 2.45
CA GLY A 171 49.82 -6.59 1.70
C GLY A 171 51.09 -6.93 2.50
N GLU A 172 52.13 -7.34 1.78
CA GLU A 172 53.39 -7.88 2.34
C GLU A 172 54.16 -6.89 3.24
N ARG A 173 53.95 -5.58 3.08
CA ARG A 173 54.65 -4.54 3.86
C ARG A 173 53.88 -4.09 5.11
N GLY A 174 52.65 -4.57 5.30
CA GLY A 174 51.81 -4.23 6.45
C GLY A 174 51.64 -2.71 6.63
N ILE A 175 51.63 -2.26 7.89
CA ILE A 175 51.48 -0.84 8.27
C ILE A 175 52.54 0.06 7.60
N ASN A 176 53.75 -0.45 7.36
CA ASN A 176 54.86 0.31 6.77
C ASN A 176 54.62 0.67 5.29
N GLY A 177 53.70 -0.01 4.60
CA GLY A 177 53.28 0.34 3.24
C GLY A 177 52.37 1.58 3.16
N LEU A 178 51.87 2.09 4.29
CA LEU A 178 50.91 3.19 4.34
C LEU A 178 51.61 4.56 4.39
N PHE A 179 51.03 5.55 3.71
CA PHE A 179 51.47 6.93 3.81
C PHE A 179 51.05 7.58 5.13
N ARG A 180 51.94 8.36 5.74
CA ARG A 180 51.61 9.26 6.86
C ARG A 180 50.95 10.53 6.35
N ASN A 181 49.88 10.97 7.00
CA ASN A 181 49.19 12.21 6.67
C ASN A 181 49.80 13.41 7.42
N LEU A 182 50.99 13.85 6.97
CA LEU A 182 51.72 14.99 7.55
C LEU A 182 50.91 16.30 7.52
N THR A 183 50.00 16.45 6.55
CA THR A 183 49.10 17.61 6.45
C THR A 183 48.06 17.60 7.57
N LEU A 184 47.39 16.47 7.81
CA LEU A 184 46.44 16.30 8.91
C LEU A 184 47.13 16.46 10.27
N GLU A 185 48.33 15.89 10.44
CA GLU A 185 49.17 16.08 11.63
C GLU A 185 49.46 17.58 11.89
N THR A 186 49.80 18.34 10.84
CA THR A 186 50.02 19.80 10.93
C THR A 186 48.73 20.58 11.19
N ILE A 187 47.58 20.16 10.67
CA ILE A 187 46.28 20.80 10.94
C ILE A 187 45.85 20.55 12.39
N VAL A 188 45.96 19.32 12.88
CA VAL A 188 45.68 18.96 14.28
C VAL A 188 46.61 19.73 15.22
N GLU A 189 47.88 19.89 14.87
CA GLU A 189 48.82 20.64 15.70
C GLU A 189 48.47 22.14 15.78
N ARG A 190 48.10 22.77 14.65
CA ARG A 190 47.55 24.14 14.66
C ARG A 190 46.23 24.24 15.43
N TYR A 191 45.37 23.22 15.35
CA TYR A 191 44.12 23.17 16.12
C TYR A 191 44.39 23.07 17.63
N ARG A 192 45.34 22.23 18.07
CA ARG A 192 45.77 22.16 19.47
C ARG A 192 46.24 23.52 19.98
N GLN A 193 47.13 24.18 19.22
CA GLN A 193 47.68 25.49 19.55
C GLN A 193 46.63 26.59 19.61
N ALA A 194 45.60 26.54 18.76
CA ALA A 194 44.48 27.49 18.76
C ALA A 194 43.43 27.19 19.84
N ALA A 195 43.23 25.92 20.21
CA ALA A 195 42.20 25.51 21.17
C ALA A 195 42.62 25.70 22.63
N ARG A 196 43.92 25.55 22.94
CA ARG A 196 44.51 25.85 24.27
C ARG A 196 45.96 26.31 24.09
N ALA A 197 46.39 27.28 24.90
CA ALA A 197 47.82 27.57 25.05
C ALA A 197 48.54 26.25 25.42
N ALA A 198 49.59 25.92 24.66
CA ALA A 198 50.13 24.56 24.65
C ALA A 198 50.66 24.12 26.02
N ILE A 199 50.61 22.80 26.28
CA ILE A 199 51.39 22.18 27.34
C ILE A 199 52.86 22.56 27.11
N ALA A 200 53.47 23.26 28.05
CA ALA A 200 54.86 23.69 27.91
C ALA A 200 55.77 22.48 27.72
N ILE A 201 56.51 22.48 26.61
CA ILE A 201 57.46 21.42 26.29
C ILE A 201 58.65 21.62 27.22
N MET A 202 58.93 20.66 28.09
CA MET A 202 59.99 20.77 29.09
C MET A 202 61.37 20.46 28.48
N CYS A 203 62.42 20.94 29.14
CA CYS A 203 63.81 20.63 28.79
C CYS A 203 64.18 19.20 29.22
N ASP A 204 64.66 18.40 28.28
CA ASP A 204 65.01 16.98 28.52
C ASP A 204 66.27 16.79 29.38
N PHE A 205 67.06 17.86 29.59
CA PHE A 205 68.40 17.82 30.19
C PHE A 205 68.54 18.62 31.50
N CYS A 206 67.47 19.26 31.98
CA CYS A 206 67.49 19.95 33.27
C CYS A 206 67.50 18.93 34.44
N LYS A 207 68.27 19.23 35.50
CA LYS A 207 68.07 18.58 36.81
C LYS A 207 66.69 19.00 37.37
N PRO A 208 65.95 18.13 38.07
CA PRO A 208 64.64 18.48 38.60
C PRO A 208 64.66 19.70 39.53
N PRO A 209 63.69 20.63 39.43
CA PRO A 209 62.56 20.63 38.49
C PRO A 209 62.99 21.04 37.06
N PRO A 210 62.47 20.39 36.01
CA PRO A 210 62.80 20.74 34.63
C PRO A 210 62.22 22.12 34.27
N GLN A 211 63.02 22.92 33.55
CA GLN A 211 62.57 24.20 33.01
C GLN A 211 61.89 24.03 31.65
N GLU A 212 61.08 25.01 31.25
CA GLU A 212 60.50 25.05 29.91
C GLU A 212 61.60 25.12 28.82
N SER A 213 61.41 24.34 27.75
CA SER A 213 62.25 24.38 26.57
C SER A 213 62.02 25.70 25.82
N THR A 214 63.10 26.31 25.35
CA THR A 214 63.06 27.48 24.46
C THR A 214 63.52 27.13 23.05
N LYS A 215 64.19 25.98 22.86
CA LYS A 215 64.77 25.53 21.60
C LYS A 215 64.72 24.02 21.49
N SER A 216 64.27 23.51 20.34
CA SER A 216 64.31 22.10 19.98
C SER A 216 65.32 21.90 18.85
N CYS A 217 66.29 21.01 19.05
CA CYS A 217 67.28 20.67 18.04
C CYS A 217 66.83 19.43 17.25
N MET A 218 66.76 19.55 15.93
CA MET A 218 66.29 18.48 15.04
C MET A 218 67.29 17.32 15.01
N ASP A 219 68.58 17.62 14.84
CA ASP A 219 69.64 16.61 14.76
C ASP A 219 69.90 15.89 16.09
N CYS A 220 69.74 16.58 17.22
CA CYS A 220 69.77 15.94 18.55
C CYS A 220 68.43 15.30 18.93
N SER A 221 67.34 15.56 18.17
CA SER A 221 65.96 15.13 18.46
C SER A 221 65.53 15.40 19.92
N ALA A 222 65.86 16.60 20.42
CA ALA A 222 65.75 16.95 21.82
C ALA A 222 65.39 18.43 22.07
N SER A 223 64.71 18.67 23.19
CA SER A 223 64.22 19.96 23.68
C SER A 223 65.09 20.48 24.83
N TYR A 224 65.50 21.75 24.73
CA TYR A 224 66.45 22.38 25.64
C TYR A 224 65.93 23.74 26.12
N CYS A 225 66.10 24.03 27.41
CA CYS A 225 66.09 25.41 27.89
C CYS A 225 67.34 26.15 27.38
N ASN A 226 67.34 27.49 27.46
CA ASN A 226 68.44 28.33 26.97
C ASN A 226 69.81 28.01 27.59
N GLU A 227 69.86 27.48 28.82
CA GLU A 227 71.11 27.09 29.47
C GLU A 227 71.62 25.74 28.96
N CYS A 228 70.79 24.70 29.02
CA CYS A 228 71.13 23.37 28.52
C CYS A 228 71.48 23.40 27.02
N PHE A 229 70.81 24.24 26.23
CA PHE A 229 71.13 24.38 24.79
C PHE A 229 72.58 24.84 24.59
N LYS A 230 73.05 25.86 25.33
CA LYS A 230 74.43 26.38 25.25
C LYS A 230 75.47 25.34 25.70
N VAL A 231 75.14 24.52 26.69
CA VAL A 231 76.02 23.45 27.19
C VAL A 231 76.14 22.30 26.18
N HIS A 232 75.05 21.92 25.51
CA HIS A 232 75.05 20.83 24.53
C HIS A 232 75.45 21.26 23.10
N HIS A 233 75.33 22.55 22.76
CA HIS A 233 75.68 23.14 21.47
C HIS A 233 76.65 24.34 21.66
N PRO A 234 77.85 24.12 22.25
CA PRO A 234 78.82 25.19 22.48
C PRO A 234 79.38 25.69 21.15
N TRP A 235 79.52 27.02 21.05
CA TRP A 235 79.96 27.71 19.84
C TRP A 235 81.34 27.23 19.36
N GLY A 236 81.49 27.08 18.04
CA GLY A 236 82.71 26.54 17.41
C GLY A 236 82.80 25.02 17.31
N THR A 237 81.78 24.27 17.77
CA THR A 237 81.72 22.81 17.58
C THR A 237 80.83 22.39 16.40
N VAL A 238 80.99 21.17 15.90
CA VAL A 238 80.10 20.59 14.87
C VAL A 238 78.63 20.62 15.34
N LYS A 239 78.38 20.41 16.64
CA LYS A 239 77.03 20.50 17.22
C LYS A 239 76.42 21.90 17.14
N ALA A 240 77.22 22.97 17.10
CA ALA A 240 76.69 24.32 16.92
C ALA A 240 76.13 24.57 15.50
N GLN A 241 76.37 23.67 14.54
CA GLN A 241 75.78 23.72 13.19
C GLN A 241 74.45 22.96 13.07
N HIS A 242 73.98 22.31 14.13
CA HIS A 242 72.71 21.58 14.11
C HIS A 242 71.51 22.52 13.89
N GLU A 243 70.52 22.07 13.13
CA GLU A 243 69.29 22.81 12.87
C GLU A 243 68.41 22.81 14.13
N TYR A 244 68.12 24.00 14.66
CA TYR A 244 67.22 24.17 15.80
C TYR A 244 66.04 25.07 15.46
N ILE A 245 64.89 24.73 16.04
CA ILE A 245 63.61 25.40 15.87
C ILE A 245 63.01 25.75 17.24
N GLY A 246 61.85 26.41 17.25
CA GLY A 246 61.07 26.58 18.48
C GLY A 246 60.63 25.24 19.09
N PRO A 247 60.22 25.22 20.38
CA PRO A 247 59.91 23.99 21.09
C PRO A 247 58.92 23.09 20.33
N THR A 248 59.30 21.84 20.08
CA THR A 248 58.45 20.84 19.45
C THR A 248 58.67 19.45 20.04
N THR A 249 57.64 18.62 19.96
CA THR A 249 57.70 17.18 20.20
C THR A 249 57.96 16.38 18.91
N ASN A 250 57.98 17.06 17.74
CA ASN A 250 57.97 16.44 16.41
C ASN A 250 59.27 16.70 15.63
N PHE A 251 60.37 16.07 16.05
CA PHE A 251 61.71 16.21 15.47
C PHE A 251 61.91 15.53 14.09
N ARG A 252 60.83 15.11 13.41
CA ARG A 252 60.94 14.37 12.15
C ARG A 252 60.96 15.32 10.94
N PRO A 253 61.77 15.04 9.90
CA PRO A 253 61.72 15.80 8.65
C PRO A 253 60.32 15.81 8.04
N LYS A 254 59.80 17.00 7.70
CA LYS A 254 58.47 17.19 7.08
C LYS A 254 58.45 16.86 5.58
N ILE A 255 59.22 15.85 5.17
CA ILE A 255 59.40 15.43 3.78
C ILE A 255 58.69 14.10 3.59
N LEU A 256 57.83 14.01 2.57
CA LEU A 256 57.14 12.76 2.25
C LEU A 256 58.12 11.82 1.53
N MET A 257 58.61 10.82 2.25
CA MET A 257 59.42 9.72 1.72
C MET A 257 58.53 8.62 1.14
N CYS A 258 59.05 7.84 0.20
CA CYS A 258 58.29 6.79 -0.46
C CYS A 258 58.20 5.52 0.42
N PRO A 259 57.01 4.98 0.72
CA PRO A 259 56.85 3.69 1.44
C PRO A 259 57.42 2.48 0.67
N GLU A 260 57.58 2.61 -0.65
CA GLU A 260 58.19 1.57 -1.48
C GLU A 260 59.73 1.69 -1.53
N HIS A 261 60.28 2.90 -1.35
CA HIS A 261 61.69 3.27 -1.51
C HIS A 261 62.10 4.30 -0.45
N GLU A 262 62.52 3.86 0.73
CA GLU A 262 62.63 4.69 1.95
C GLU A 262 63.55 5.92 1.82
N MET A 263 64.57 5.86 0.97
CA MET A 263 65.52 6.95 0.71
C MET A 263 65.05 7.96 -0.35
N GLU A 264 63.97 7.66 -1.08
CA GLU A 264 63.49 8.47 -2.19
C GLU A 264 62.37 9.43 -1.79
N LYS A 265 62.52 10.69 -2.22
CA LYS A 265 61.50 11.73 -2.01
C LYS A 265 60.35 11.57 -3.01
N VAL A 266 59.13 11.77 -2.53
CA VAL A 266 57.93 11.69 -3.37
C VAL A 266 57.70 13.03 -4.06
N ASN A 267 57.77 13.04 -5.39
CA ASN A 267 57.81 14.27 -6.21
C ASN A 267 57.03 14.17 -7.53
N MET A 268 56.34 13.05 -7.79
CA MET A 268 55.46 12.86 -8.93
C MET A 268 54.09 12.34 -8.48
N TYR A 269 53.09 12.44 -9.35
CA TYR A 269 51.73 11.98 -9.08
C TYR A 269 51.30 10.95 -10.13
N CYS A 270 50.89 9.76 -9.68
CA CYS A 270 50.32 8.74 -10.57
C CYS A 270 48.82 8.98 -10.71
N GLU A 271 48.36 9.29 -11.92
CA GLU A 271 46.95 9.59 -12.18
C GLU A 271 46.06 8.36 -12.12
N ILE A 272 46.58 7.20 -12.49
CA ILE A 272 45.84 5.93 -12.52
C ILE A 272 45.57 5.45 -11.09
N CYS A 273 46.62 5.36 -10.26
CA CYS A 273 46.49 4.97 -8.86
C CYS A 273 46.08 6.12 -7.93
N ARG A 274 45.94 7.35 -8.47
CA ARG A 274 45.60 8.59 -7.74
C ARG A 274 46.46 8.87 -6.50
N ARG A 275 47.71 8.35 -6.46
CA ARG A 275 48.62 8.44 -5.31
C ARG A 275 49.97 9.07 -5.71
N PRO A 276 50.63 9.79 -4.78
CA PRO A 276 51.92 10.39 -5.05
C PRO A 276 53.02 9.31 -5.04
N VAL A 277 54.00 9.42 -5.94
CA VAL A 277 55.05 8.41 -6.20
C VAL A 277 56.44 9.06 -6.36
N CYS A 278 57.52 8.29 -6.13
CA CYS A 278 58.89 8.74 -6.39
C CYS A 278 59.38 8.31 -7.79
N HIS A 279 60.61 8.68 -8.14
CA HIS A 279 61.20 8.35 -9.45
C HIS A 279 61.43 6.84 -9.63
N LEU A 280 61.89 6.11 -8.61
CA LEU A 280 62.09 4.66 -8.70
C LEU A 280 60.77 3.88 -8.91
N CYS A 281 59.66 4.31 -8.29
CA CYS A 281 58.33 3.74 -8.56
C CYS A 281 57.93 3.78 -10.03
N LYS A 282 58.42 4.77 -10.80
CA LYS A 282 58.16 4.92 -12.24
C LYS A 282 59.22 4.28 -13.14
N LEU A 283 60.48 4.23 -12.71
CA LEU A 283 61.58 3.69 -13.54
C LEU A 283 61.65 2.16 -13.53
N GLY A 284 61.22 1.51 -12.44
CA GLY A 284 61.23 0.03 -12.36
C GLY A 284 60.29 -0.56 -11.31
N GLY A 285 59.44 0.26 -10.67
CA GLY A 285 58.51 -0.19 -9.62
C GLY A 285 57.08 -0.39 -10.10
N SER A 286 56.15 -0.41 -9.14
CA SER A 286 54.72 -0.71 -9.31
C SER A 286 53.93 0.26 -10.21
N HIS A 287 54.57 1.32 -10.73
CA HIS A 287 53.96 2.33 -11.62
C HIS A 287 54.66 2.50 -12.96
N ALA A 288 55.52 1.55 -13.36
CA ALA A 288 56.25 1.62 -14.63
C ALA A 288 55.34 1.94 -15.83
N ASN A 289 54.18 1.29 -15.91
CA ASN A 289 53.21 1.45 -17.01
C ASN A 289 52.14 2.53 -16.77
N HIS A 290 52.16 3.25 -15.64
CA HIS A 290 51.13 4.24 -15.34
C HIS A 290 51.45 5.63 -15.88
N ARG A 291 50.41 6.42 -16.19
CA ARG A 291 50.56 7.85 -16.50
C ARG A 291 50.88 8.61 -15.21
N VAL A 292 52.00 9.32 -15.24
CA VAL A 292 52.58 10.03 -14.10
C VAL A 292 52.90 11.46 -14.51
N THR A 293 52.54 12.43 -13.67
CA THR A 293 52.78 13.87 -13.87
C THR A 293 53.63 14.47 -12.75
N THR A 294 54.11 15.70 -12.95
CA THR A 294 54.87 16.41 -11.90
C THR A 294 53.95 16.78 -10.74
N MET A 295 54.49 16.81 -9.50
CA MET A 295 53.69 17.23 -8.34
C MET A 295 53.08 18.62 -8.51
N SER A 296 53.78 19.54 -9.18
CA SER A 296 53.34 20.93 -9.39
C SER A 296 52.11 21.05 -10.30
N THR A 297 51.96 20.17 -11.30
CA THR A 297 50.79 20.16 -12.18
C THR A 297 49.59 19.55 -11.46
N ALA A 298 49.78 18.38 -10.84
CA ALA A 298 48.76 17.72 -10.03
C ALA A 298 48.24 18.63 -8.89
N TYR A 299 49.13 19.36 -8.21
CA TYR A 299 48.76 20.33 -7.18
C TYR A 299 47.79 21.40 -7.68
N LYS A 300 48.07 22.03 -8.83
CA LYS A 300 47.20 23.07 -9.41
C LYS A 300 45.82 22.51 -9.72
N THR A 301 45.76 21.42 -10.49
CA THR A 301 44.49 20.79 -10.91
C THR A 301 43.65 20.31 -9.73
N LEU A 302 44.26 19.65 -8.73
CA LEU A 302 43.54 19.19 -7.55
C LEU A 302 43.06 20.35 -6.66
N LYS A 303 43.87 21.42 -6.52
CA LYS A 303 43.49 22.62 -5.76
C LYS A 303 42.34 23.36 -6.41
N GLU A 304 42.42 23.62 -7.72
CA GLU A 304 41.36 24.30 -8.47
C GLU A 304 40.04 23.52 -8.44
N LYS A 305 40.11 22.19 -8.58
CA LYS A 305 38.93 21.33 -8.45
C LYS A 305 38.33 21.42 -7.04
N LEU A 306 39.16 21.25 -6.00
CA LEU A 306 38.70 21.29 -4.61
C LEU A 306 38.09 22.67 -4.25
N SER A 307 38.66 23.77 -4.74
CA SER A 307 38.09 25.11 -4.57
C SER A 307 36.69 25.22 -5.17
N LYS A 308 36.50 24.76 -6.42
CA LYS A 308 35.17 24.76 -7.08
C LYS A 308 34.15 23.88 -6.36
N ASP A 309 34.57 22.68 -5.93
CA ASP A 309 33.71 21.76 -5.20
C ASP A 309 33.29 22.36 -3.83
N ILE A 310 34.18 23.07 -3.13
CA ILE A 310 33.88 23.80 -1.89
C ILE A 310 32.97 25.00 -2.12
N GLU A 311 33.24 25.84 -3.12
CA GLU A 311 32.41 26.99 -3.50
C GLU A 311 30.97 26.55 -3.82
N TYR A 312 30.82 25.43 -4.54
CA TYR A 312 29.52 24.83 -4.80
C TYR A 312 28.80 24.42 -3.50
N LEU A 313 29.48 23.72 -2.58
CA LEU A 313 28.88 23.32 -1.30
C LEU A 313 28.44 24.53 -0.46
N ILE A 314 29.26 25.58 -0.38
CA ILE A 314 28.92 26.84 0.30
C ILE A 314 27.68 27.49 -0.35
N SER A 315 27.62 27.54 -1.69
CA SER A 315 26.47 28.10 -2.41
C SER A 315 25.15 27.36 -2.14
N LYS A 316 25.21 26.08 -1.74
CA LYS A 316 24.06 25.24 -1.44
C LYS A 316 23.62 25.28 0.03
N GLU A 317 24.40 25.88 0.92
CA GLU A 317 24.07 25.98 2.36
C GLU A 317 22.72 26.69 2.59
N SER A 318 22.46 27.77 1.84
CA SER A 318 21.19 28.52 1.91
C SER A 318 19.99 27.69 1.45
N GLN A 319 20.16 26.90 0.38
CA GLN A 319 19.13 26.01 -0.14
C GLN A 319 18.79 24.90 0.87
N VAL A 320 19.79 24.28 1.50
CA VAL A 320 19.56 23.26 2.54
C VAL A 320 18.83 23.86 3.75
N LYS A 321 19.23 25.06 4.21
CA LYS A 321 18.52 25.79 5.29
C LYS A 321 17.07 26.08 4.93
N ALA A 322 16.79 26.52 3.70
CA ALA A 322 15.42 26.77 3.23
C ALA A 322 14.57 25.48 3.21
N HIS A 323 15.12 24.36 2.78
CA HIS A 323 14.44 23.06 2.83
C HIS A 323 14.18 22.59 4.27
N ILE A 324 15.10 22.80 5.20
CA ILE A 324 14.86 22.53 6.64
C ILE A 324 13.68 23.36 7.15
N THR A 325 13.65 24.67 6.89
CA THR A 325 12.52 25.51 7.34
C THR A 325 11.20 25.15 6.67
N GLN A 326 11.22 24.65 5.43
CA GLN A 326 10.03 24.14 4.75
C GLN A 326 9.51 22.85 5.41
N LEU A 327 10.41 21.93 5.79
CA LEU A 327 10.05 20.71 6.52
C LEU A 327 9.49 21.03 7.93
N ASP A 328 10.09 21.99 8.65
CA ASP A 328 9.59 22.45 9.95
C ASP A 328 8.17 23.05 9.86
N LEU A 329 7.86 23.74 8.76
CA LEU A 329 6.52 24.27 8.49
C LEU A 329 5.52 23.16 8.17
N LEU A 330 5.89 22.20 7.32
CA LEU A 330 5.05 21.05 6.98
C LEU A 330 4.77 20.15 8.20
N GLN A 331 5.75 19.99 9.11
CA GLN A 331 5.55 19.29 10.37
C GLN A 331 4.47 19.98 11.21
N LYS A 332 4.60 21.29 11.47
CA LYS A 332 3.63 22.08 12.25
C LYS A 332 2.24 22.08 11.62
N GLU A 333 2.16 22.13 10.29
CA GLU A 333 0.89 22.04 9.57
C GLU A 333 0.25 20.65 9.72
N THR A 334 1.04 19.58 9.62
CA THR A 334 0.59 18.20 9.82
C THR A 334 0.06 18.00 11.23
N GLU A 335 0.78 18.49 12.24
CA GLU A 335 0.35 18.50 13.65
C GLU A 335 -0.99 19.23 13.81
N ARG A 336 -1.11 20.47 13.31
CA ARG A 336 -2.35 21.27 13.37
C ARG A 336 -3.52 20.61 12.64
N ASN A 337 -3.28 20.00 11.48
CA ASN A 337 -4.30 19.30 10.71
C ASN A 337 -4.76 18.02 11.44
N SER A 338 -3.83 17.28 12.06
CA SER A 338 -4.18 16.09 12.85
C SER A 338 -5.03 16.44 14.07
N GLU A 339 -4.76 17.56 14.75
CA GLU A 339 -5.52 17.98 15.92
C GLU A 339 -6.94 18.43 15.54
N ARG A 340 -7.08 19.16 14.42
CA ARG A 340 -8.40 19.49 13.87
C ARG A 340 -9.21 18.24 13.52
N ALA A 341 -8.59 17.23 12.90
CA ALA A 341 -9.28 15.99 12.54
C ALA A 341 -9.76 15.20 13.78
N LYS A 342 -9.00 15.23 14.89
CA LYS A 342 -9.46 14.67 16.18
C LYS A 342 -10.67 15.43 16.72
N GLU A 343 -10.61 16.76 16.72
CA GLU A 343 -11.68 17.62 17.20
C GLU A 343 -12.98 17.43 16.37
N GLU A 344 -12.87 17.33 15.04
CA GLU A 344 -14.00 17.03 14.14
C GLU A 344 -14.60 15.65 14.42
N ALA A 345 -13.78 14.64 14.73
CA ALA A 345 -14.26 13.32 15.14
C ALA A 345 -14.96 13.36 16.51
N ILE A 346 -14.38 14.01 17.52
CA ILE A 346 -14.98 14.20 18.85
C ILE A 346 -16.34 14.89 18.74
N GLN A 347 -16.42 16.01 18.01
CA GLN A 347 -17.67 16.74 17.77
C GLN A 347 -18.73 15.90 17.05
N SER A 348 -18.33 14.89 16.27
CA SER A 348 -19.27 14.00 15.59
C SER A 348 -19.89 12.99 16.56
N PHE A 349 -19.11 12.44 17.50
CA PHE A 349 -19.63 11.59 18.57
C PHE A 349 -20.46 12.36 19.61
N GLU A 350 -20.05 13.58 19.99
CA GLU A 350 -20.84 14.44 20.90
C GLU A 350 -22.26 14.74 20.38
N LYS A 351 -22.42 14.91 19.05
CA LYS A 351 -23.75 15.05 18.43
C LYS A 351 -24.61 13.80 18.63
N LEU A 352 -24.03 12.60 18.51
CA LEU A 352 -24.74 11.34 18.77
C LEU A 352 -25.12 11.21 20.25
N TYR A 353 -24.21 11.53 21.17
CA TYR A 353 -24.51 11.53 22.61
C TYR A 353 -25.64 12.49 22.98
N HIS A 354 -25.68 13.70 22.39
CA HIS A 354 -26.77 14.65 22.61
C HIS A 354 -28.13 14.07 22.19
N VAL A 355 -28.22 13.47 21.00
CA VAL A 355 -29.47 12.86 20.50
C VAL A 355 -29.92 11.70 21.40
N LEU A 356 -28.99 10.86 21.86
CA LEU A 356 -29.30 9.76 22.77
C LEU A 356 -29.81 10.27 24.13
N GLU A 357 -29.18 11.30 24.70
CA GLU A 357 -29.60 11.88 25.98
C GLU A 357 -30.95 12.59 25.89
N GLU A 358 -31.26 13.26 24.78
CA GLU A 358 -32.59 13.82 24.51
C GLU A 358 -33.67 12.73 24.45
N LYS A 359 -33.42 11.62 23.75
CA LYS A 359 -34.36 10.49 23.64
C LYS A 359 -34.59 9.81 24.99
N LYS A 360 -33.53 9.53 25.74
CA LYS A 360 -33.58 9.05 27.13
C LYS A 360 -34.40 9.98 28.03
N SER A 361 -34.14 11.28 27.96
CA SER A 361 -34.86 12.29 28.72
C SER A 361 -36.35 12.37 28.35
N ALA A 362 -36.70 12.19 27.07
CA ALA A 362 -38.08 12.15 26.61
C ALA A 362 -38.83 10.91 27.14
N ALA A 363 -38.21 9.72 27.09
CA ALA A 363 -38.80 8.49 27.61
C ALA A 363 -39.08 8.58 29.12
N LEU A 364 -38.13 9.09 29.91
CA LEU A 364 -38.29 9.28 31.35
C LEU A 364 -39.44 10.27 31.68
N ARG A 365 -39.58 11.36 30.92
CA ARG A 365 -40.70 12.30 31.07
C ARG A 365 -42.05 11.66 30.77
N ALA A 366 -42.14 10.80 29.75
CA ALA A 366 -43.38 10.10 29.41
C ALA A 366 -43.82 9.13 30.52
N ILE A 367 -42.88 8.38 31.10
CA ILE A 367 -43.13 7.47 32.22
C ILE A 367 -43.64 8.25 33.45
N GLU A 368 -42.98 9.36 33.82
CA GLU A 368 -43.36 10.14 35.00
C GLU A 368 -44.73 10.84 34.82
N ALA A 369 -45.06 11.29 33.60
CA ALA A 369 -46.38 11.82 33.27
C ALA A 369 -47.47 10.74 33.37
N SER A 370 -47.23 9.55 32.82
CA SER A 370 -48.15 8.41 32.91
C SER A 370 -48.37 7.98 34.37
N LYS A 371 -47.30 7.88 35.14
CA LYS A 371 -47.33 7.63 36.59
C LYS A 371 -48.17 8.66 37.34
N SER A 372 -47.96 9.94 37.06
CA SER A 372 -48.71 11.04 37.70
C SER A 372 -50.21 10.93 37.44
N LEU A 373 -50.59 10.73 36.17
CA LEU A 373 -52.00 10.58 35.77
C LEU A 373 -52.67 9.32 36.36
N ARG A 374 -51.94 8.20 36.43
CA ARG A 374 -52.46 6.95 37.03
C ARG A 374 -52.64 7.11 38.54
N LEU A 375 -51.69 7.77 39.24
CA LEU A 375 -51.81 8.08 40.67
C LEU A 375 -52.98 9.03 40.95
N GLU A 376 -53.16 10.08 40.14
CA GLU A 376 -54.30 11.00 40.25
C GLU A 376 -55.64 10.27 40.15
N LYS A 377 -55.82 9.40 39.14
CA LYS A 377 -57.04 8.58 38.99
C LYS A 377 -57.30 7.67 40.18
N LEU A 378 -56.27 6.98 40.67
CA LEU A 378 -56.39 6.09 41.83
C LEU A 378 -56.67 6.86 43.12
N GLN A 379 -56.08 8.06 43.29
CA GLN A 379 -56.36 8.93 44.41
C GLN A 379 -57.81 9.43 44.35
N MET A 380 -58.28 9.96 43.22
CA MET A 380 -59.67 10.40 43.05
C MET A 380 -60.68 9.27 43.35
N GLN A 381 -60.40 8.04 42.91
CA GLN A 381 -61.24 6.88 43.25
C GLN A 381 -61.22 6.57 44.75
N ALA A 382 -60.05 6.64 45.40
CA ALA A 382 -59.95 6.46 46.85
C ALA A 382 -60.69 7.55 47.64
N GLU A 383 -60.72 8.79 47.13
CA GLU A 383 -61.47 9.89 47.72
C GLU A 383 -62.99 9.73 47.56
N GLU A 384 -63.46 9.24 46.40
CA GLU A 384 -64.88 8.90 46.17
C GLU A 384 -65.36 7.80 47.15
N TYR A 385 -64.61 6.71 47.27
CA TYR A 385 -64.94 5.63 48.21
C TYR A 385 -64.84 6.08 49.68
N ARG A 386 -63.93 7.02 50.01
CA ARG A 386 -63.87 7.63 51.34
C ARG A 386 -65.11 8.49 51.63
N GLY A 387 -65.56 9.28 50.66
CA GLY A 387 -66.83 10.03 50.76
C GLY A 387 -68.06 9.12 50.87
N LEU A 388 -68.02 7.91 50.28
CA LEU A 388 -69.07 6.91 50.49
C LEU A 388 -69.12 6.42 51.95
N LEU A 389 -67.99 6.30 52.65
CA LEU A 389 -67.94 5.97 54.08
C LEU A 389 -68.45 7.12 54.97
N GLU A 390 -68.29 8.37 54.55
CA GLU A 390 -68.86 9.53 55.26
C GLU A 390 -70.40 9.52 55.23
N ASN A 391 -71.03 8.76 54.32
CA ASN A 391 -72.46 8.46 54.36
C ASN A 391 -72.87 7.45 55.46
N ASN A 392 -72.01 7.11 56.43
CA ASN A 392 -72.39 6.35 57.64
C ASN A 392 -73.63 6.94 58.36
N GLY A 393 -73.86 8.26 58.26
CA GLY A 393 -75.09 8.90 58.73
C GLY A 393 -76.38 8.38 58.07
N LEU A 394 -76.31 7.83 56.85
CA LEU A 394 -77.46 7.17 56.19
C LEU A 394 -77.83 5.85 56.89
N VAL A 395 -76.86 5.10 57.39
CA VAL A 395 -77.10 3.86 58.14
C VAL A 395 -77.71 4.18 59.50
N GLY A 396 -77.17 5.19 60.21
CA GLY A 396 -77.77 5.69 61.46
C GLY A 396 -79.19 6.23 61.26
N TYR A 397 -79.40 7.05 60.21
CA TYR A 397 -80.74 7.55 59.85
C TYR A 397 -81.71 6.41 59.51
N ALA A 398 -81.25 5.37 58.79
CA ALA A 398 -82.06 4.19 58.52
C ALA A 398 -82.46 3.46 59.80
N GLN A 399 -81.53 3.32 60.75
CA GLN A 399 -81.79 2.70 62.06
C GLN A 399 -82.77 3.52 62.91
N GLU A 400 -82.77 4.85 62.84
CA GLU A 400 -83.79 5.68 63.50
C GLU A 400 -85.16 5.60 62.82
N VAL A 401 -85.23 5.63 61.48
CA VAL A 401 -86.49 5.47 60.73
C VAL A 401 -87.15 4.11 61.01
N LEU A 402 -86.36 3.06 61.25
CA LEU A 402 -86.86 1.74 61.65
C LEU A 402 -87.48 1.67 63.06
N LYS A 403 -87.37 2.73 63.88
CA LYS A 403 -88.03 2.83 65.20
C LYS A 403 -89.37 3.54 65.15
N GLU A 404 -89.77 4.08 64.00
CA GLU A 404 -91.06 4.76 63.85
C GLU A 404 -92.21 3.77 64.10
N THR A 405 -93.22 4.22 64.85
CA THR A 405 -94.35 3.39 65.30
C THR A 405 -95.64 3.70 64.56
N ASP A 406 -95.77 4.89 63.92
CA ASP A 406 -96.90 5.18 63.04
C ASP A 406 -96.66 4.59 61.61
N PRO A 407 -97.57 3.73 61.09
CA PRO A 407 -97.41 3.13 59.76
C PRO A 407 -97.38 4.13 58.60
N SER A 408 -98.06 5.27 58.73
CA SER A 408 -98.17 6.27 57.64
C SER A 408 -96.88 7.09 57.55
N CYS A 409 -96.39 7.59 58.69
CA CYS A 409 -95.11 8.29 58.81
C CYS A 409 -93.94 7.42 58.38
N PHE A 410 -93.95 6.13 58.77
CA PHE A 410 -92.95 5.16 58.33
C PHE A 410 -92.95 5.00 56.81
N VAL A 411 -94.10 4.69 56.19
CA VAL A 411 -94.19 4.44 54.73
C VAL A 411 -93.80 5.68 53.91
N GLN A 412 -94.17 6.88 54.37
CA GLN A 412 -93.77 8.15 53.73
C GLN A 412 -92.24 8.28 53.61
N THR A 413 -91.50 7.89 54.65
CA THR A 413 -90.04 8.04 54.74
C THR A 413 -89.29 6.83 54.15
N ALA A 414 -89.79 5.62 54.38
CA ALA A 414 -89.15 4.36 54.01
C ALA A 414 -88.90 4.25 52.50
N LYS A 415 -89.82 4.74 51.65
CA LYS A 415 -89.64 4.71 50.18
C LYS A 415 -88.47 5.58 49.71
N GLN A 416 -88.32 6.78 50.26
CA GLN A 416 -87.22 7.69 49.95
C GLN A 416 -85.88 7.09 50.44
N LEU A 417 -85.89 6.51 51.64
CA LEU A 417 -84.73 5.86 52.25
C LEU A 417 -84.27 4.62 51.45
N HIS A 418 -85.20 3.76 51.04
CA HIS A 418 -84.91 2.55 50.27
C HIS A 418 -84.16 2.88 48.97
N VAL A 419 -84.58 3.91 48.22
CA VAL A 419 -83.89 4.36 46.99
C VAL A 419 -82.46 4.84 47.29
N ARG A 420 -82.24 5.56 48.41
CA ARG A 420 -80.89 6.00 48.80
C ARG A 420 -79.98 4.84 49.19
N ILE A 421 -80.50 3.86 49.94
CA ILE A 421 -79.77 2.64 50.33
C ILE A 421 -79.48 1.78 49.10
N GLN A 422 -80.46 1.59 48.21
CA GLN A 422 -80.28 0.83 46.97
C GLN A 422 -79.16 1.43 46.12
N LYS A 423 -79.19 2.75 45.89
CA LYS A 423 -78.15 3.45 45.11
C LYS A 423 -76.75 3.28 45.73
N ALA A 424 -76.62 3.42 47.05
CA ALA A 424 -75.35 3.21 47.76
C ALA A 424 -74.89 1.73 47.70
N THR A 425 -75.83 0.79 47.75
CA THR A 425 -75.55 -0.65 47.64
C THR A 425 -75.11 -1.01 46.22
N GLU A 426 -75.67 -0.39 45.19
CA GLU A 426 -75.29 -0.61 43.78
C GLU A 426 -73.86 -0.12 43.51
N SER A 427 -73.45 1.03 44.03
CA SER A 427 -72.06 1.51 43.98
C SER A 427 -71.04 0.58 44.64
N LEU A 428 -71.47 -0.33 45.53
CA LEU A 428 -70.61 -1.29 46.23
C LEU A 428 -70.52 -2.67 45.56
N LYS A 429 -71.34 -2.97 44.54
CA LYS A 429 -71.43 -4.32 43.95
C LYS A 429 -70.25 -4.73 43.07
N SER A 430 -69.42 -3.79 42.61
CA SER A 430 -68.28 -4.08 41.75
C SER A 430 -67.15 -3.06 41.96
N PHE A 431 -66.00 -3.54 42.47
CA PHE A 431 -64.77 -2.75 42.54
C PHE A 431 -63.84 -3.11 41.38
N SER A 432 -63.35 -2.10 40.67
CA SER A 432 -62.28 -2.21 39.67
C SER A 432 -61.37 -0.97 39.78
N PRO A 433 -60.04 -1.12 39.86
CA PRO A 433 -59.12 0.02 39.91
C PRO A 433 -59.30 0.97 38.71
N ALA A 434 -59.27 2.29 38.96
CA ALA A 434 -59.42 3.32 37.92
C ALA A 434 -58.20 3.46 36.98
N ALA A 435 -57.09 2.78 37.29
CA ALA A 435 -55.89 2.68 36.46
C ALA A 435 -55.10 1.41 36.77
N GLU A 436 -54.33 0.94 35.78
CA GLU A 436 -53.37 -0.15 35.92
C GLU A 436 -52.05 0.33 36.57
N THR A 437 -51.34 -0.60 37.23
CA THR A 437 -50.09 -0.31 37.95
C THR A 437 -48.83 -0.70 37.16
N THR A 438 -48.96 -1.49 36.10
CA THR A 438 -47.88 -2.02 35.25
C THR A 438 -47.43 -1.01 34.21
N PHE A 439 -46.13 -0.85 33.99
CA PHE A 439 -45.56 0.00 32.92
C PHE A 439 -45.02 -0.83 31.75
N GLU A 440 -45.63 -2.00 31.51
CA GLU A 440 -45.25 -2.92 30.42
C GLU A 440 -45.50 -2.32 29.03
N ASP A 441 -46.29 -1.24 28.96
CA ASP A 441 -46.49 -0.40 27.79
C ASP A 441 -45.27 0.49 27.43
N PHE A 442 -44.28 0.60 28.31
CA PHE A 442 -43.07 1.42 28.12
C PHE A 442 -41.83 0.55 27.84
N VAL A 443 -41.68 0.09 26.60
CA VAL A 443 -40.50 -0.66 26.12
C VAL A 443 -39.62 0.23 25.23
N VAL A 444 -38.31 0.22 25.48
CA VAL A 444 -37.31 0.84 24.60
C VAL A 444 -36.54 -0.28 23.90
N ASP A 445 -36.81 -0.49 22.62
CA ASP A 445 -35.99 -1.34 21.75
C ASP A 445 -34.79 -0.54 21.24
N ILE A 446 -33.59 -1.10 21.42
CA ILE A 446 -32.31 -0.51 21.01
C ILE A 446 -31.56 -1.38 20.00
N ALA A 447 -32.07 -2.58 19.65
CA ALA A 447 -31.27 -3.59 18.94
C ALA A 447 -30.76 -3.10 17.58
N LYS A 448 -31.61 -2.37 16.82
CA LYS A 448 -31.23 -1.76 15.53
C LYS A 448 -30.24 -0.62 15.69
N GLN A 449 -30.34 0.13 16.78
CA GLN A 449 -29.45 1.24 17.08
C GLN A 449 -28.08 0.73 17.52
N GLU A 450 -28.02 -0.37 18.27
CA GLU A 450 -26.76 -1.05 18.59
C GLU A 450 -26.10 -1.61 17.32
N GLU A 451 -26.86 -2.27 16.43
CA GLU A 451 -26.37 -2.73 15.11
C GLU A 451 -25.78 -1.57 14.29
N ILE A 452 -26.53 -0.49 14.07
CA ILE A 452 -26.08 0.69 13.31
C ILE A 452 -24.87 1.38 13.98
N LEU A 453 -24.80 1.43 15.31
CA LEU A 453 -23.66 2.01 16.03
C LEU A 453 -22.43 1.09 16.02
N CYS A 454 -22.60 -0.23 15.93
CA CYS A 454 -21.52 -1.19 15.76
C CYS A 454 -20.92 -1.16 14.35
N ASP A 455 -21.70 -0.83 13.33
CA ASP A 455 -21.24 -0.67 11.94
C ASP A 455 -20.48 0.65 11.69
N LEU A 456 -20.44 1.56 12.67
CA LEU A 456 -19.66 2.80 12.59
C LEU A 456 -18.16 2.50 12.41
N SER A 457 -17.64 2.82 11.22
CA SER A 457 -16.28 2.54 10.80
C SER A 457 -15.43 3.82 10.72
N PHE A 458 -14.23 3.79 11.32
CA PHE A 458 -13.25 4.87 11.25
C PHE A 458 -12.18 4.55 10.20
N HIS A 459 -12.29 5.15 9.02
CA HIS A 459 -11.34 4.95 7.92
C HIS A 459 -10.12 5.87 8.08
N SER A 460 -9.02 5.31 8.60
CA SER A 460 -7.76 6.03 8.81
C SER A 460 -6.83 6.07 7.59
N ASN A 461 -6.96 5.10 6.70
CA ASN A 461 -6.43 5.14 5.33
C ASN A 461 -7.58 5.51 4.39
N GLY A 462 -7.27 6.25 3.31
CA GLY A 462 -8.25 6.55 2.25
C GLY A 462 -8.95 5.26 1.80
N LEU A 463 -10.28 5.35 1.63
CA LEU A 463 -11.20 4.22 1.44
C LEU A 463 -10.61 3.12 0.55
N GLU A 464 -10.76 1.86 0.95
CA GLU A 464 -10.31 0.73 0.13
C GLU A 464 -10.94 0.84 -1.27
N ALA A 465 -10.09 1.12 -2.25
CA ALA A 465 -10.54 1.30 -3.63
C ALA A 465 -11.21 0.03 -4.12
N ALA A 466 -12.33 0.18 -4.84
CA ALA A 466 -12.96 -0.93 -5.53
C ALA A 466 -11.92 -1.65 -6.41
N GLU A 467 -11.79 -2.95 -6.24
CA GLU A 467 -10.91 -3.75 -7.09
C GLU A 467 -11.64 -3.94 -8.43
N ILE A 468 -10.96 -3.60 -9.53
CA ILE A 468 -11.57 -3.71 -10.86
C ILE A 468 -11.81 -5.18 -11.15
N ASN A 469 -13.07 -5.60 -11.25
CA ASN A 469 -13.41 -6.97 -11.61
C ASN A 469 -13.18 -7.15 -13.12
N GLU A 470 -12.17 -7.95 -13.45
CA GLU A 470 -11.76 -8.28 -14.82
C GLU A 470 -12.85 -9.04 -15.62
N ALA A 471 -13.67 -9.87 -14.97
CA ALA A 471 -14.75 -10.62 -15.64
C ALA A 471 -16.00 -9.75 -15.94
N GLN A 472 -16.18 -8.66 -15.21
CA GLN A 472 -17.28 -7.69 -15.39
C GLN A 472 -16.86 -6.41 -16.14
N SER A 473 -15.56 -6.18 -16.32
CA SER A 473 -15.03 -5.06 -17.11
C SER A 473 -14.81 -5.50 -18.55
N ARG A 474 -15.27 -4.72 -19.53
CA ARG A 474 -15.27 -5.11 -20.95
C ARG A 474 -15.16 -3.90 -21.87
N VAL A 475 -14.62 -4.09 -23.07
CA VAL A 475 -14.49 -3.04 -24.10
C VAL A 475 -15.21 -3.48 -25.37
N PHE A 476 -16.35 -2.84 -25.68
CA PHE A 476 -17.14 -3.10 -26.89
C PHE A 476 -17.73 -1.77 -27.39
N ASN A 477 -17.03 -1.09 -28.31
CA ASN A 477 -17.24 0.33 -28.71
C ASN A 477 -17.07 1.37 -27.60
N LYS A 478 -17.21 0.98 -26.34
CA LYS A 478 -16.93 1.76 -25.13
C LYS A 478 -16.38 0.82 -24.07
N ALA A 479 -15.54 1.35 -23.17
CA ALA A 479 -15.04 0.59 -22.04
C ALA A 479 -16.00 0.70 -20.85
N LEU A 480 -16.60 -0.43 -20.43
CA LEU A 480 -17.27 -0.58 -19.16
C LEU A 480 -16.24 -1.08 -18.14
N ILE A 481 -15.97 -0.27 -17.12
CA ILE A 481 -15.09 -0.63 -16.00
C ILE A 481 -15.99 -0.89 -14.80
N SER A 482 -15.92 -2.08 -14.22
CA SER A 482 -16.75 -2.53 -13.10
C SER A 482 -15.86 -2.84 -11.89
N GLY A 483 -16.17 -2.23 -10.75
CA GLY A 483 -15.44 -2.42 -9.49
C GLY A 483 -16.23 -3.27 -8.50
N GLU A 484 -15.59 -4.25 -7.89
CA GLU A 484 -16.11 -4.99 -6.74
C GLU A 484 -15.37 -4.59 -5.47
N TYR A 485 -16.13 -4.48 -4.37
CA TYR A 485 -15.57 -4.21 -3.05
C TYR A 485 -15.35 -5.54 -2.32
N PRO A 486 -14.18 -5.77 -1.69
CA PRO A 486 -13.89 -7.04 -1.01
C PRO A 486 -14.84 -7.40 0.16
N ARG A 487 -15.65 -6.44 0.64
CA ARG A 487 -16.61 -6.59 1.74
C ARG A 487 -17.85 -5.75 1.52
N LYS A 488 -18.97 -6.14 2.16
CA LYS A 488 -20.20 -5.34 2.29
C LYS A 488 -19.97 -4.16 3.25
N THR A 489 -19.22 -3.16 2.81
CA THR A 489 -19.03 -1.90 3.51
C THR A 489 -19.34 -0.78 2.53
N ASP A 490 -20.11 0.22 2.95
CA ASP A 490 -20.67 1.18 2.01
C ASP A 490 -19.61 2.09 1.37
N LEU A 491 -19.49 1.90 0.05
CA LEU A 491 -19.40 2.94 -0.98
C LEU A 491 -18.69 4.25 -0.58
N SER A 492 -17.50 4.44 -1.14
CA SER A 492 -17.15 5.79 -1.57
C SER A 492 -18.02 6.18 -2.77
N ASP A 493 -18.88 7.19 -2.61
CA ASP A 493 -19.67 7.81 -3.69
C ASP A 493 -18.80 8.38 -4.84
N THR A 494 -17.46 8.33 -4.70
CA THR A 494 -16.52 8.68 -5.74
C THR A 494 -15.20 7.96 -5.58
N TYR A 495 -14.68 7.44 -6.70
CA TYR A 495 -13.26 7.14 -6.90
C TYR A 495 -12.69 7.84 -8.14
N VAL A 496 -11.36 7.93 -8.25
CA VAL A 496 -10.67 8.36 -9.47
C VAL A 496 -10.15 7.12 -10.18
N LEU A 497 -10.46 7.02 -11.46
CA LEU A 497 -9.91 6.02 -12.36
C LEU A 497 -8.92 6.71 -13.30
N GLU A 498 -7.68 6.23 -13.31
CA GLU A 498 -6.68 6.65 -14.27
C GLU A 498 -6.61 5.62 -15.41
N TYR A 499 -6.31 6.07 -16.62
CA TYR A 499 -6.06 5.16 -17.74
C TYR A 499 -5.13 5.79 -18.77
N HIS A 500 -4.39 4.93 -19.48
CA HIS A 500 -3.39 5.34 -20.46
C HIS A 500 -3.64 4.59 -21.78
N LYS A 501 -3.65 5.31 -22.90
CA LYS A 501 -3.65 4.73 -24.26
C LYS A 501 -2.23 4.23 -24.55
N LEU A 502 -2.07 2.98 -24.99
CA LEU A 502 -0.81 2.49 -25.52
C LEU A 502 -0.88 2.60 -27.05
N SER A 503 -0.32 3.67 -27.60
CA SER A 503 -0.03 3.72 -29.04
C SER A 503 1.10 2.76 -29.35
N GLY A 504 0.95 1.97 -30.41
CA GLY A 504 2.09 1.34 -31.05
C GLY A 504 2.97 2.43 -31.65
N GLU A 505 4.25 2.42 -31.27
CA GLU A 505 5.29 3.39 -31.65
C GLU A 505 5.19 4.75 -30.90
N GLU A 506 6.32 5.12 -30.27
CA GLU A 506 6.57 6.27 -29.37
C GLU A 506 5.76 6.35 -28.04
N GLU A 507 6.49 6.46 -26.92
CA GLU A 507 5.96 6.52 -25.55
C GLU A 507 5.31 7.88 -25.17
N SER A 508 4.38 8.40 -25.99
CA SER A 508 3.60 9.58 -25.61
C SER A 508 2.52 9.24 -24.58
N MET A 509 2.91 9.05 -23.32
CA MET A 509 2.00 8.74 -22.20
C MET A 509 1.06 9.91 -21.85
N THR A 510 -0.03 10.07 -22.61
CA THR A 510 -1.14 10.95 -22.23
C THR A 510 -1.99 10.28 -21.14
N ARG A 511 -1.65 10.55 -19.88
CA ARG A 511 -2.40 10.08 -18.70
C ARG A 511 -3.71 10.86 -18.59
N GLN A 512 -4.84 10.13 -18.54
CA GLN A 512 -6.17 10.71 -18.37
C GLN A 512 -6.79 10.22 -17.06
N GLU A 513 -7.47 11.12 -16.36
CA GLU A 513 -8.10 10.87 -15.06
C GLU A 513 -9.61 11.12 -15.19
N ILE A 514 -10.43 10.15 -14.78
CA ILE A 514 -11.89 10.26 -14.77
C ILE A 514 -12.41 10.03 -13.35
N LYS A 515 -13.22 10.97 -12.88
CA LYS A 515 -14.01 10.84 -11.66
C LYS A 515 -15.17 9.87 -11.90
N VAL A 516 -15.20 8.76 -11.17
CA VAL A 516 -16.24 7.72 -11.22
C VAL A 516 -17.05 7.79 -9.93
N CYS A 517 -18.39 7.76 -10.03
CA CYS A 517 -19.30 7.95 -8.89
C CYS A 517 -20.25 6.75 -8.67
N SER A 518 -19.89 5.58 -9.17
CA SER A 518 -20.78 4.42 -9.30
C SER A 518 -19.95 3.13 -9.39
N LYS A 519 -20.53 1.97 -9.04
CA LYS A 519 -19.85 0.65 -9.10
C LYS A 519 -19.34 0.28 -10.49
N SER A 520 -19.91 0.88 -11.54
CA SER A 520 -19.39 0.77 -12.91
C SER A 520 -19.38 2.12 -13.62
N LYS A 521 -18.50 2.27 -14.62
CA LYS A 521 -18.42 3.45 -15.49
C LYS A 521 -18.25 3.06 -16.95
N VAL A 522 -19.06 3.66 -17.82
CA VAL A 522 -18.83 3.67 -19.26
C VAL A 522 -17.93 4.85 -19.62
N ILE A 523 -16.75 4.57 -20.16
CA ILE A 523 -15.83 5.56 -20.72
C ILE A 523 -16.14 5.69 -22.21
N PRO A 524 -16.41 6.91 -22.75
CA PRO A 524 -16.58 7.09 -24.18
C PRO A 524 -15.27 6.78 -24.89
N ASP A 525 -15.32 5.84 -25.84
CA ASP A 525 -14.21 5.65 -26.76
C ASP A 525 -14.33 6.61 -27.94
N SER A 526 -13.20 7.19 -28.36
CA SER A 526 -13.15 8.24 -29.38
C SER A 526 -12.19 7.96 -30.53
N ASP A 527 -11.38 6.88 -30.47
CA ASP A 527 -10.47 6.48 -31.56
C ASP A 527 -10.40 4.95 -31.65
N GLU A 528 -10.51 4.43 -32.87
CA GLU A 528 -10.30 3.02 -33.19
C GLU A 528 -8.81 2.60 -33.04
N ASP A 529 -8.59 1.29 -32.89
CA ASP A 529 -7.29 0.60 -32.86
C ASP A 529 -6.23 1.12 -31.86
N SER A 530 -6.41 0.76 -30.58
CA SER A 530 -5.33 0.83 -29.58
C SER A 530 -5.63 -0.04 -28.35
N ASP A 531 -4.70 -0.91 -27.97
CA ASP A 531 -4.72 -1.56 -26.66
C ASP A 531 -4.66 -0.50 -25.54
N ARG A 532 -5.45 -0.69 -24.47
CA ARG A 532 -5.50 0.27 -23.35
C ARG A 532 -5.25 -0.40 -22.02
N ARG A 533 -4.45 0.29 -21.19
CA ARG A 533 -4.20 -0.12 -19.82
C ARG A 533 -4.98 0.77 -18.87
N TYR A 534 -5.80 0.15 -18.03
CA TYR A 534 -6.64 0.83 -17.06
C TYR A 534 -6.04 0.65 -15.66
N LYS A 535 -6.02 1.72 -14.86
CA LYS A 535 -5.34 1.77 -13.57
C LYS A 535 -6.20 2.47 -12.52
N GLY A 536 -6.81 1.69 -11.64
CA GLY A 536 -7.49 2.25 -10.46
C GLY A 536 -6.49 2.95 -9.55
N SER A 537 -6.75 4.22 -9.19
CA SER A 537 -5.87 5.02 -8.35
C SER A 537 -6.70 5.89 -7.41
N ILE A 538 -6.88 5.44 -6.18
CA ILE A 538 -7.31 6.30 -5.07
C ILE A 538 -6.18 6.35 -4.05
N CYS A 539 -5.57 7.53 -3.91
CA CYS A 539 -4.81 8.02 -2.74
C CYS A 539 -4.06 6.99 -1.88
N SER A 540 -3.45 5.99 -2.51
CA SER A 540 -2.67 4.94 -1.87
C SER A 540 -1.70 4.33 -2.91
N PRO A 541 -0.53 3.83 -2.49
CA PRO A 541 0.49 3.44 -3.45
C PRO A 541 0.19 2.08 -4.07
N TRP A 542 -0.05 2.05 -5.38
CA TRP A 542 0.02 0.87 -6.26
C TRP A 542 -0.94 -0.29 -5.90
N ARG A 543 -2.18 -0.24 -6.44
CA ARG A 543 -2.98 -1.47 -6.67
C ARG A 543 -3.13 -1.75 -8.18
N GLN A 544 -3.38 -3.02 -8.46
CA GLN A 544 -3.29 -3.77 -9.73
C GLN A 544 -3.57 -3.00 -11.03
N GLU A 545 -2.68 -3.16 -12.02
CA GLU A 545 -2.91 -2.73 -13.41
C GLU A 545 -3.63 -3.84 -14.18
N ILE A 546 -4.68 -3.50 -14.93
CA ILE A 546 -5.40 -4.45 -15.81
C ILE A 546 -5.23 -4.00 -17.26
N LEU A 547 -4.87 -4.96 -18.11
CA LEU A 547 -4.82 -4.80 -19.56
C LEU A 547 -6.16 -5.22 -20.14
N MET A 548 -6.81 -4.34 -20.92
CA MET A 548 -8.03 -4.68 -21.64
C MET A 548 -7.82 -4.44 -23.12
N HIS A 549 -8.04 -5.48 -23.91
CA HIS A 549 -7.90 -5.45 -25.36
C HIS A 549 -9.17 -4.90 -26.01
N THR A 550 -8.99 -4.05 -27.02
CA THR A 550 -10.09 -3.56 -27.86
C THR A 550 -10.49 -4.60 -28.91
N PRO A 551 -11.77 -4.68 -29.32
CA PRO A 551 -12.19 -5.51 -30.44
C PRO A 551 -11.45 -5.09 -31.73
N PRO A 552 -11.14 -6.03 -32.64
CA PRO A 552 -10.40 -5.74 -33.87
C PRO A 552 -11.19 -4.95 -34.92
N ALA A 553 -12.47 -4.64 -34.66
CA ALA A 553 -13.32 -3.81 -35.51
C ALA A 553 -14.52 -3.28 -34.70
N PRO A 554 -15.24 -2.26 -35.19
CA PRO A 554 -16.47 -1.76 -34.57
C PRO A 554 -17.49 -2.88 -34.30
N VAL A 555 -18.08 -2.85 -33.10
CA VAL A 555 -19.02 -3.89 -32.65
C VAL A 555 -20.37 -3.70 -33.33
N PHE A 556 -20.69 -4.62 -34.22
CA PHE A 556 -21.93 -4.76 -34.96
C PHE A 556 -23.02 -5.38 -34.10
N SER A 557 -24.20 -4.76 -34.07
CA SER A 557 -25.34 -5.18 -33.26
C SER A 557 -26.49 -5.65 -34.16
N PHE A 558 -26.99 -6.85 -33.87
CA PHE A 558 -28.14 -7.46 -34.54
C PHE A 558 -28.94 -8.29 -33.53
N LEU A 559 -30.14 -8.72 -33.91
CA LEU A 559 -30.96 -9.70 -33.20
C LEU A 559 -31.14 -10.93 -34.08
N PHE A 560 -31.54 -12.06 -33.49
CA PHE A 560 -31.94 -13.23 -34.29
C PHE A 560 -33.23 -12.92 -35.07
N ASP A 561 -33.20 -13.21 -36.38
CA ASP A 561 -34.32 -13.00 -37.28
C ASP A 561 -35.45 -14.01 -36.98
N ASP A 562 -36.65 -13.51 -36.69
CA ASP A 562 -37.85 -14.31 -36.38
C ASP A 562 -38.68 -14.67 -37.63
N LYS A 563 -38.20 -14.31 -38.83
CA LYS A 563 -38.82 -14.59 -40.13
C LYS A 563 -37.92 -15.41 -41.04
N CYS A 564 -36.60 -15.27 -40.91
CA CYS A 564 -35.62 -15.93 -41.77
C CYS A 564 -34.87 -17.06 -41.04
N GLY A 565 -35.17 -18.31 -41.42
CA GLY A 565 -34.60 -19.53 -40.81
C GLY A 565 -35.26 -19.98 -39.51
N TYR A 566 -35.82 -19.05 -38.73
CA TYR A 566 -36.52 -19.38 -37.49
C TYR A 566 -37.71 -20.33 -37.72
N ASN A 567 -37.74 -21.42 -36.95
CA ASN A 567 -38.87 -22.34 -36.85
C ASN A 567 -39.28 -22.47 -35.37
N GLN A 568 -40.44 -21.95 -35.00
CA GLN A 568 -40.95 -21.91 -33.62
C GLN A 568 -41.18 -23.29 -32.96
N GLU A 569 -41.31 -24.36 -33.76
CA GLU A 569 -41.40 -25.73 -33.26
C GLU A 569 -40.04 -26.27 -32.79
N ARG A 570 -38.95 -25.80 -33.42
CA ARG A 570 -37.59 -26.35 -33.26
C ARG A 570 -36.61 -25.41 -32.58
N LEU A 571 -36.80 -24.11 -32.72
CA LEU A 571 -36.00 -23.06 -32.09
C LEU A 571 -36.90 -22.25 -31.15
N LEU A 572 -36.34 -21.82 -30.02
CA LEU A 572 -36.95 -20.93 -29.04
C LEU A 572 -36.12 -19.64 -29.00
N LEU A 573 -36.75 -18.54 -29.39
CA LEU A 573 -36.19 -17.20 -29.18
C LEU A 573 -36.66 -16.65 -27.83
N ASN A 574 -35.77 -15.96 -27.11
CA ASN A 574 -36.21 -15.16 -25.97
C ASN A 574 -37.02 -13.93 -26.44
N PRO A 575 -37.81 -13.28 -25.57
CA PRO A 575 -38.63 -12.12 -25.96
C PRO A 575 -37.85 -10.95 -26.55
N GLY A 576 -36.55 -10.83 -26.23
CA GLY A 576 -35.65 -9.81 -26.80
C GLY A 576 -34.97 -10.20 -28.12
N ARG A 577 -35.14 -11.44 -28.60
CA ARG A 577 -34.43 -12.04 -29.76
C ARG A 577 -32.89 -11.94 -29.68
N THR A 578 -32.34 -11.90 -28.47
CA THR A 578 -30.89 -11.91 -28.19
C THR A 578 -30.34 -13.30 -27.87
N SER A 579 -31.21 -14.31 -27.71
CA SER A 579 -30.79 -15.70 -27.54
C SER A 579 -31.70 -16.67 -28.26
N VAL A 580 -31.10 -17.72 -28.81
CA VAL A 580 -31.76 -18.83 -29.48
C VAL A 580 -31.36 -20.15 -28.83
N GLU A 581 -32.34 -20.99 -28.54
CA GLU A 581 -32.15 -22.34 -28.00
C GLU A 581 -32.87 -23.36 -28.90
N SER A 582 -32.25 -24.50 -29.17
CA SER A 582 -32.91 -25.60 -29.88
C SER A 582 -33.80 -26.40 -28.94
N ARG A 583 -35.07 -26.52 -29.31
CA ARG A 583 -36.13 -27.26 -28.61
C ARG A 583 -36.05 -28.78 -28.82
N ALA A 584 -34.95 -29.29 -29.36
CA ALA A 584 -34.69 -30.71 -29.57
C ALA A 584 -34.52 -31.45 -28.23
N GLY A 585 -35.64 -31.66 -27.54
CA GLY A 585 -35.69 -32.38 -26.28
C GLY A 585 -35.30 -33.85 -26.43
N LEU A 586 -35.02 -34.48 -25.29
CA LEU A 586 -34.68 -35.90 -25.16
C LEU A 586 -35.56 -36.86 -26.01
N PRO A 587 -36.88 -36.65 -26.21
CA PRO A 587 -37.69 -37.51 -27.09
C PRO A 587 -37.25 -37.57 -28.56
N LEU A 588 -36.64 -36.51 -29.09
CA LEU A 588 -36.14 -36.45 -30.47
C LEU A 588 -34.81 -37.21 -30.62
N LEU A 589 -33.99 -37.20 -29.56
CA LEU A 589 -32.76 -38.00 -29.44
C LEU A 589 -33.01 -39.48 -29.08
N LEU A 590 -34.12 -39.78 -28.39
CA LEU A 590 -34.56 -41.16 -28.12
C LEU A 590 -35.34 -41.75 -29.31
N GLY A 591 -35.93 -40.93 -30.17
CA GLY A 591 -36.54 -41.37 -31.43
C GLY A 591 -35.53 -42.01 -32.40
N SER A 592 -34.27 -41.56 -32.39
CA SER A 592 -33.20 -42.14 -33.21
C SER A 592 -32.73 -43.53 -32.76
N GLU A 593 -33.04 -43.96 -31.54
CA GLU A 593 -32.76 -45.34 -31.07
C GLU A 593 -33.58 -46.41 -31.82
N ARG A 594 -34.56 -46.00 -32.63
CA ARG A 594 -35.41 -46.87 -33.45
C ARG A 594 -35.16 -46.81 -34.97
N VAL A 595 -34.00 -46.33 -35.44
CA VAL A 595 -33.76 -46.24 -36.89
C VAL A 595 -32.44 -46.90 -37.34
N GLN A 596 -32.56 -48.19 -37.67
CA GLN A 596 -31.56 -48.98 -38.39
C GLN A 596 -31.45 -48.60 -39.90
N VAL A 597 -32.05 -47.46 -40.31
CA VAL A 597 -32.23 -47.02 -41.70
C VAL A 597 -32.12 -45.49 -41.82
N GLY A 598 -30.92 -44.94 -41.61
CA GLY A 598 -30.52 -43.60 -42.10
C GLY A 598 -31.41 -42.39 -41.78
N CYS A 599 -31.53 -41.99 -40.50
CA CYS A 599 -32.08 -40.68 -40.15
C CYS A 599 -31.00 -39.59 -40.11
N TYR A 600 -31.22 -38.53 -40.89
CA TYR A 600 -30.39 -37.33 -40.96
C TYR A 600 -30.65 -36.43 -39.74
N THR A 601 -29.60 -36.09 -38.97
CA THR A 601 -29.70 -35.06 -37.93
C THR A 601 -29.76 -33.67 -38.58
N THR A 602 -30.96 -33.13 -38.73
CA THR A 602 -31.17 -31.82 -39.34
C THR A 602 -30.56 -30.70 -38.48
N LEU A 603 -29.74 -29.85 -39.10
CA LEU A 603 -29.30 -28.59 -38.50
C LEU A 603 -30.43 -27.56 -38.60
N ASP A 604 -30.81 -26.94 -37.48
CA ASP A 604 -31.76 -25.84 -37.45
C ASP A 604 -31.00 -24.52 -37.55
N TYR A 605 -31.14 -23.85 -38.70
CA TYR A 605 -30.38 -22.65 -39.06
C TYR A 605 -31.14 -21.36 -38.74
N ILE A 606 -30.42 -20.34 -38.26
CA ILE A 606 -30.96 -19.00 -38.01
C ILE A 606 -29.89 -17.94 -38.31
N ILE A 607 -30.33 -16.74 -38.71
CA ILE A 607 -29.45 -15.63 -39.07
C ILE A 607 -29.73 -14.40 -38.20
N GLY A 608 -28.86 -13.39 -38.31
CA GLY A 608 -29.15 -12.05 -37.81
C GLY A 608 -30.17 -11.30 -38.68
N ASP A 609 -30.93 -10.38 -38.07
CA ASP A 609 -31.94 -9.55 -38.73
C ASP A 609 -31.35 -8.36 -39.52
N VAL A 610 -30.06 -8.04 -39.30
CA VAL A 610 -29.31 -7.00 -40.02
C VAL A 610 -28.17 -7.63 -40.84
N GLY A 611 -28.07 -7.21 -42.10
CA GLY A 611 -26.99 -7.62 -43.01
C GLY A 611 -25.89 -6.56 -43.16
N ILE A 612 -24.69 -7.03 -43.47
CA ILE A 612 -23.45 -6.25 -43.63
C ILE A 612 -23.09 -6.21 -45.11
N ALA A 613 -22.93 -5.02 -45.69
CA ALA A 613 -22.62 -4.86 -47.11
C ALA A 613 -21.16 -4.47 -47.41
N LYS A 614 -20.50 -3.75 -46.49
CA LYS A 614 -19.13 -3.19 -46.62
C LYS A 614 -18.51 -2.92 -45.25
N GLY A 615 -17.20 -2.71 -45.21
CA GLY A 615 -16.45 -2.39 -44.00
C GLY A 615 -16.13 -3.60 -43.13
N ARG A 616 -15.41 -3.33 -42.04
CA ARG A 616 -15.00 -4.32 -41.04
C ARG A 616 -15.90 -4.25 -39.80
N HIS A 617 -16.38 -5.39 -39.34
CA HIS A 617 -17.41 -5.49 -38.29
C HIS A 617 -17.12 -6.66 -37.35
N PHE A 618 -17.26 -6.44 -36.04
CA PHE A 618 -17.05 -7.48 -35.03
C PHE A 618 -18.34 -7.76 -34.24
N TRP A 619 -18.60 -9.01 -33.86
CA TRP A 619 -19.64 -9.31 -32.85
C TRP A 619 -19.22 -10.49 -31.97
N ALA A 620 -19.71 -10.50 -30.74
CA ALA A 620 -19.42 -11.56 -29.76
C ALA A 620 -20.70 -12.26 -29.30
N PHE A 621 -20.56 -13.52 -28.89
CA PHE A 621 -21.63 -14.34 -28.34
C PHE A 621 -21.05 -15.44 -27.44
N ARG A 622 -21.92 -16.01 -26.60
CA ARG A 622 -21.62 -17.18 -25.78
C ARG A 622 -22.48 -18.36 -26.21
N VAL A 623 -21.88 -19.55 -26.20
CA VAL A 623 -22.57 -20.83 -26.43
C VAL A 623 -22.66 -21.55 -25.09
N GLU A 624 -23.84 -22.02 -24.73
CA GLU A 624 -24.02 -22.63 -23.41
C GLU A 624 -23.26 -23.95 -23.27
N ALA A 625 -22.74 -24.21 -22.07
CA ALA A 625 -21.80 -25.31 -21.83
C ALA A 625 -22.41 -26.73 -22.00
N TYR A 626 -23.75 -26.83 -22.02
CA TYR A 626 -24.50 -28.06 -22.32
C TYR A 626 -24.73 -28.28 -23.82
N SER A 627 -24.40 -27.30 -24.67
CA SER A 627 -24.68 -27.37 -26.11
C SER A 627 -23.94 -28.52 -26.77
N TYR A 628 -24.71 -29.42 -27.40
CA TYR A 628 -24.16 -30.58 -28.08
C TYR A 628 -23.29 -30.18 -29.28
N LEU A 629 -23.89 -29.52 -30.28
CA LEU A 629 -23.18 -28.98 -31.43
C LEU A 629 -23.87 -27.71 -31.96
N VAL A 630 -23.07 -26.68 -32.22
CA VAL A 630 -23.49 -25.40 -32.82
C VAL A 630 -22.48 -25.04 -33.91
N LYS A 631 -22.94 -24.64 -35.10
CA LYS A 631 -22.09 -24.02 -36.13
C LYS A 631 -22.33 -22.52 -36.19
N VAL A 632 -21.27 -21.74 -36.38
CA VAL A 632 -21.30 -20.27 -36.33
C VAL A 632 -20.41 -19.66 -37.39
N GLY A 633 -20.76 -18.50 -37.92
CA GLY A 633 -20.01 -17.84 -38.98
C GLY A 633 -20.85 -16.83 -39.75
N VAL A 634 -20.66 -16.78 -41.06
CA VAL A 634 -21.32 -15.82 -41.96
C VAL A 634 -21.90 -16.50 -43.21
N VAL A 635 -22.96 -15.91 -43.77
CA VAL A 635 -23.59 -16.35 -45.03
C VAL A 635 -23.91 -15.16 -45.93
N SER A 636 -23.66 -15.29 -47.23
CA SER A 636 -24.11 -14.31 -48.22
C SER A 636 -25.60 -14.49 -48.53
N ILE A 637 -26.34 -13.39 -48.73
CA ILE A 637 -27.75 -13.34 -49.17
C ILE A 637 -28.03 -14.29 -50.36
N ASN A 638 -27.08 -14.38 -51.29
CA ASN A 638 -27.14 -15.25 -52.48
C ASN A 638 -27.08 -16.76 -52.15
N LYS A 639 -26.65 -17.11 -50.94
CA LYS A 639 -26.45 -18.48 -50.43
C LYS A 639 -27.45 -18.84 -49.31
N ILE A 640 -28.19 -17.87 -48.76
CA ILE A 640 -29.21 -18.09 -47.70
C ILE A 640 -30.31 -19.08 -48.15
N GLN A 641 -30.74 -19.06 -49.41
CA GLN A 641 -31.71 -20.06 -49.87
C GLN A 641 -31.11 -21.49 -49.85
N LYS A 642 -29.83 -21.66 -50.21
CA LYS A 642 -29.15 -22.96 -50.13
C LYS A 642 -28.97 -23.43 -48.68
N LEU A 643 -28.75 -22.50 -47.75
CA LEU A 643 -28.64 -22.77 -46.30
C LEU A 643 -29.86 -23.55 -45.77
N PHE A 644 -31.07 -23.10 -46.08
CA PHE A 644 -32.29 -23.69 -45.56
C PHE A 644 -32.78 -24.92 -46.35
N HIS A 645 -32.43 -25.03 -47.64
CA HIS A 645 -32.80 -26.19 -48.47
C HIS A 645 -31.86 -27.40 -48.31
N ASN A 646 -30.61 -27.22 -47.87
CA ASN A 646 -29.65 -28.31 -47.64
C ASN A 646 -29.87 -29.08 -46.30
N THR A 647 -31.05 -28.98 -45.69
CA THR A 647 -31.39 -29.70 -44.45
C THR A 647 -31.43 -31.23 -44.60
N HIS A 648 -31.34 -31.75 -45.83
CA HIS A 648 -31.46 -33.17 -46.15
C HIS A 648 -30.16 -33.92 -46.49
N ASP A 649 -29.00 -33.25 -46.66
CA ASP A 649 -27.75 -33.94 -46.99
C ASP A 649 -26.53 -33.40 -46.22
N VAL A 650 -26.16 -34.12 -45.15
CA VAL A 650 -24.81 -34.05 -44.54
C VAL A 650 -24.38 -35.48 -44.21
N SER A 651 -23.55 -36.06 -45.07
CA SER A 651 -22.92 -37.36 -44.86
C SER A 651 -21.94 -37.33 -43.68
N SER A 652 -22.16 -38.18 -42.68
CA SER A 652 -21.21 -38.40 -41.59
C SER A 652 -20.04 -39.30 -42.05
N PRO A 653 -18.77 -39.00 -41.70
CA PRO A 653 -17.63 -39.83 -42.08
C PRO A 653 -17.63 -41.15 -41.30
N ARG A 654 -18.16 -42.23 -41.90
CA ARG A 654 -18.06 -43.57 -41.32
C ARG A 654 -16.71 -44.21 -41.64
N HIS A 655 -15.97 -44.50 -40.58
CA HIS A 655 -14.89 -45.48 -40.57
C HIS A 655 -15.52 -46.84 -40.24
N GLU A 656 -15.68 -47.72 -41.22
CA GLU A 656 -15.99 -49.14 -40.97
C GLU A 656 -14.93 -50.00 -41.68
N GLN A 657 -14.48 -51.04 -40.97
CA GLN A 657 -13.52 -52.01 -41.48
C GLN A 657 -14.25 -53.14 -42.21
N ASP A 658 -13.49 -53.81 -43.08
CA ASP A 658 -13.71 -55.17 -43.58
C ASP A 658 -14.60 -55.36 -44.82
N SER A 659 -13.99 -55.14 -45.99
CA SER A 659 -14.22 -55.89 -47.22
C SER A 659 -12.99 -55.74 -48.12
N GLY A 660 -12.36 -56.85 -48.51
CA GLY A 660 -11.16 -56.86 -49.36
C GLY A 660 -11.47 -56.92 -50.86
N HIS A 661 -10.50 -56.45 -51.68
CA HIS A 661 -10.53 -56.37 -53.15
C HIS A 661 -11.59 -55.40 -53.74
N ASP A 662 -11.32 -54.63 -54.80
CA ASP A 662 -10.09 -54.42 -55.56
C ASP A 662 -10.02 -52.97 -56.11
N SER A 663 -8.86 -52.63 -56.66
CA SER A 663 -8.44 -51.40 -57.34
C SER A 663 -9.49 -50.71 -58.24
N GLY A 664 -9.57 -49.37 -58.20
CA GLY A 664 -10.03 -48.58 -59.36
C GLY A 664 -10.84 -47.31 -59.07
N SER A 665 -10.16 -46.16 -59.04
CA SER A 665 -10.62 -44.82 -59.47
C SER A 665 -12.13 -44.52 -59.58
N GLU A 666 -12.66 -43.73 -58.64
CA GLU A 666 -13.81 -42.85 -58.87
C GLU A 666 -13.48 -41.49 -58.21
N ASP A 667 -13.24 -40.44 -59.01
CA ASP A 667 -12.90 -39.11 -58.51
C ASP A 667 -14.12 -38.44 -57.85
N ALA A 668 -14.26 -38.58 -56.53
CA ALA A 668 -15.17 -37.77 -55.73
C ALA A 668 -14.64 -36.34 -55.63
N PHE A 669 -14.90 -35.56 -56.69
CA PHE A 669 -14.56 -34.16 -56.87
C PHE A 669 -15.15 -33.29 -55.74
N PHE A 670 -14.43 -33.19 -54.62
CA PHE A 670 -14.85 -32.42 -53.45
C PHE A 670 -14.65 -30.93 -53.76
N ASP A 671 -15.68 -30.34 -54.38
CA ASP A 671 -15.66 -28.96 -54.87
C ASP A 671 -15.15 -27.99 -53.80
N SER A 672 -14.21 -27.14 -54.21
CA SER A 672 -13.57 -26.10 -53.42
C SER A 672 -14.52 -24.99 -52.92
N SER A 673 -15.84 -25.17 -53.07
CA SER A 673 -16.87 -24.24 -52.64
C SER A 673 -17.73 -24.81 -51.49
N GLN A 674 -17.17 -24.88 -50.27
CA GLN A 674 -18.05 -25.03 -49.10
C GLN A 674 -19.02 -23.83 -49.10
N PRO A 675 -20.34 -24.05 -49.10
CA PRO A 675 -21.30 -22.98 -49.40
C PRO A 675 -21.45 -21.94 -48.27
N LEU A 676 -20.76 -22.17 -47.14
CA LEU A 676 -20.98 -21.54 -45.85
C LEU A 676 -19.67 -21.49 -45.06
N THR A 677 -19.20 -20.30 -44.69
CA THR A 677 -18.01 -20.14 -43.85
C THR A 677 -18.40 -20.25 -42.38
N LEU A 678 -18.66 -21.49 -41.94
CA LEU A 678 -19.09 -21.83 -40.58
C LEU A 678 -18.07 -22.72 -39.85
N VAL A 679 -17.62 -22.31 -38.67
CA VAL A 679 -16.85 -23.17 -37.75
C VAL A 679 -17.79 -23.97 -36.85
N THR A 680 -17.31 -25.10 -36.33
CA THR A 680 -18.11 -25.98 -35.45
C THR A 680 -17.67 -25.84 -33.99
N LEU A 681 -18.64 -25.73 -33.10
CA LEU A 681 -18.51 -25.62 -31.65
C LEU A 681 -19.32 -26.75 -31.00
N GLY A 682 -18.88 -27.28 -29.87
CA GLY A 682 -19.67 -28.28 -29.14
C GLY A 682 -18.85 -29.01 -28.09
N MET A 683 -19.49 -29.59 -27.08
CA MET A 683 -18.82 -30.39 -26.04
C MET A 683 -17.62 -29.66 -25.38
N LYS A 684 -17.74 -28.34 -25.17
CA LYS A 684 -16.68 -27.43 -24.67
C LYS A 684 -15.42 -27.32 -25.57
N LYS A 685 -15.56 -27.59 -26.88
CA LYS A 685 -14.48 -27.52 -27.88
C LYS A 685 -14.85 -26.60 -29.04
N PHE A 686 -13.82 -26.00 -29.63
CA PHE A 686 -13.83 -25.25 -30.89
C PHE A 686 -13.06 -26.07 -31.94
N PHE A 687 -13.66 -26.30 -33.10
CA PHE A 687 -13.10 -27.16 -34.15
C PHE A 687 -12.71 -26.32 -35.38
N ILE A 688 -11.41 -26.29 -35.70
CA ILE A 688 -10.87 -25.63 -36.90
C ILE A 688 -11.19 -26.47 -38.15
N PRO A 689 -11.84 -25.91 -39.19
CA PRO A 689 -12.09 -26.60 -40.45
C PRO A 689 -10.82 -27.08 -41.17
N THR A 690 -10.91 -28.19 -41.89
CA THR A 690 -9.81 -28.74 -42.69
C THR A 690 -9.83 -28.19 -44.12
N THR A 691 -8.77 -27.48 -44.51
CA THR A 691 -8.47 -27.15 -45.91
C THR A 691 -7.69 -28.30 -46.57
N SER A 692 -7.72 -28.38 -47.91
CA SER A 692 -7.12 -29.46 -48.69
C SER A 692 -5.58 -29.47 -48.75
N ALA A 693 -4.90 -28.60 -48.00
CA ALA A 693 -3.45 -28.36 -48.11
C ALA A 693 -2.61 -28.69 -46.85
N ASP A 694 -3.21 -28.92 -45.68
CA ASP A 694 -2.47 -28.97 -44.40
C ASP A 694 -2.18 -30.38 -43.86
N THR A 695 -0.89 -30.74 -43.83
CA THR A 695 -0.35 -32.02 -43.34
C THR A 695 0.10 -31.97 -41.86
N LYS A 696 -0.73 -31.43 -40.96
CA LYS A 696 -0.39 -31.31 -39.52
C LYS A 696 -1.37 -32.00 -38.56
N ASP A 697 -0.81 -32.36 -37.41
CA ASP A 697 -1.36 -33.18 -36.33
C ASP A 697 -2.80 -32.81 -35.93
N PRO A 698 -3.77 -33.77 -35.97
CA PRO A 698 -5.16 -33.52 -35.61
C PRO A 698 -5.38 -32.94 -34.21
N ALA A 699 -4.46 -33.18 -33.26
CA ALA A 699 -4.57 -32.64 -31.90
C ALA A 699 -4.49 -31.11 -31.85
N SER A 700 -3.84 -30.47 -32.83
CA SER A 700 -3.68 -29.00 -32.86
C SER A 700 -4.92 -28.23 -33.36
N ARG A 701 -5.91 -28.93 -33.92
CA ARG A 701 -7.11 -28.34 -34.56
C ARG A 701 -8.35 -28.26 -33.66
N ILE A 702 -8.23 -28.75 -32.43
CA ILE A 702 -9.31 -28.75 -31.43
C ILE A 702 -8.87 -27.87 -30.27
N LEU A 703 -9.42 -26.66 -30.19
CA LEU A 703 -9.14 -25.71 -29.12
C LEU A 703 -10.20 -25.84 -28.01
N PRO A 704 -9.88 -25.50 -26.75
CA PRO A 704 -10.91 -25.32 -25.72
C PRO A 704 -11.86 -24.19 -26.16
N LEU A 705 -13.17 -24.38 -25.93
CA LEU A 705 -14.15 -23.34 -26.23
C LEU A 705 -13.96 -22.15 -25.27
N PRO A 706 -13.74 -20.91 -25.77
CA PRO A 706 -13.65 -19.73 -24.91
C PRO A 706 -14.99 -19.41 -24.22
N SER A 707 -14.94 -18.61 -23.15
CA SER A 707 -16.15 -18.11 -22.48
C SER A 707 -17.04 -17.26 -23.39
N TYR A 708 -16.41 -16.53 -24.33
CA TYR A 708 -17.06 -15.71 -25.35
C TYR A 708 -16.31 -15.88 -26.68
N LEU A 709 -17.03 -16.19 -27.75
CA LEU A 709 -16.46 -16.23 -29.10
C LEU A 709 -16.79 -14.93 -29.82
N GLY A 710 -15.79 -14.38 -30.52
CA GLY A 710 -15.94 -13.25 -31.43
C GLY A 710 -15.87 -13.70 -32.89
N ILE A 711 -16.58 -12.99 -33.76
CA ILE A 711 -16.40 -13.06 -35.21
C ILE A 711 -16.09 -11.65 -35.71
N CYS A 712 -15.01 -11.50 -36.47
CA CYS A 712 -14.68 -10.30 -37.21
C CYS A 712 -14.89 -10.59 -38.70
N LEU A 713 -15.83 -9.91 -39.35
CA LEU A 713 -16.01 -9.94 -40.79
C LEU A 713 -15.39 -8.69 -41.40
N ASP A 714 -14.47 -8.89 -42.32
CA ASP A 714 -13.91 -7.85 -43.18
C ASP A 714 -14.50 -8.01 -44.59
N CYS A 715 -15.50 -7.20 -44.92
CA CYS A 715 -16.11 -7.22 -46.25
C CYS A 715 -15.23 -6.60 -47.33
N ASP A 716 -14.24 -5.78 -46.94
CA ASP A 716 -13.41 -5.04 -47.89
C ASP A 716 -12.17 -5.87 -48.28
N GLU A 717 -11.59 -6.62 -47.33
CA GLU A 717 -10.53 -7.62 -47.55
C GLU A 717 -11.04 -9.03 -47.90
N GLY A 718 -12.34 -9.30 -47.76
CA GLY A 718 -12.95 -10.61 -48.06
C GLY A 718 -12.54 -11.71 -47.06
N LYS A 719 -12.45 -11.39 -45.77
CA LYS A 719 -11.96 -12.30 -44.71
C LYS A 719 -12.93 -12.39 -43.55
N VAL A 720 -12.95 -13.55 -42.88
CA VAL A 720 -13.64 -13.74 -41.61
C VAL A 720 -12.73 -14.43 -40.60
N GLY A 721 -12.52 -13.77 -39.46
CA GLY A 721 -11.72 -14.23 -38.34
C GLY A 721 -12.59 -14.58 -37.13
N PHE A 722 -12.21 -15.63 -36.43
CA PHE A 722 -12.85 -16.14 -35.22
C PHE A 722 -11.91 -15.93 -34.03
N TYR A 723 -12.41 -15.32 -32.95
CA TYR A 723 -11.61 -14.82 -31.85
C TYR A 723 -12.08 -15.38 -30.50
N ASP A 724 -11.16 -15.53 -29.56
CA ASP A 724 -11.49 -15.50 -28.14
C ASP A 724 -11.79 -14.04 -27.78
N ALA A 725 -13.07 -13.72 -27.56
CA ALA A 725 -13.52 -12.36 -27.28
C ALA A 725 -13.24 -11.90 -25.84
N GLY A 726 -12.73 -12.77 -24.96
CA GLY A 726 -12.23 -12.37 -23.64
C GLY A 726 -10.84 -11.73 -23.72
N HIS A 727 -9.96 -12.29 -24.56
CA HIS A 727 -8.56 -11.84 -24.70
C HIS A 727 -8.27 -11.19 -26.07
N MET A 728 -9.29 -10.98 -26.91
CA MET A 728 -9.22 -10.54 -28.31
C MET A 728 -8.19 -11.28 -29.18
N LYS A 729 -7.99 -12.56 -28.89
CA LYS A 729 -7.00 -13.40 -29.57
C LYS A 729 -7.63 -14.12 -30.77
N CYS A 730 -7.09 -13.91 -31.97
CA CYS A 730 -7.51 -14.68 -33.15
C CYS A 730 -7.20 -16.18 -32.96
N LEU A 731 -8.20 -17.02 -33.24
CA LEU A 731 -8.15 -18.48 -33.14
C LEU A 731 -8.07 -19.14 -34.53
N TYR A 732 -8.75 -18.56 -35.51
CA TYR A 732 -8.83 -19.05 -36.88
C TYR A 732 -9.27 -17.92 -37.81
N GLU A 733 -8.69 -17.82 -39.01
CA GLU A 733 -9.09 -16.87 -40.05
C GLU A 733 -9.18 -17.59 -41.40
N CYS A 734 -10.12 -17.17 -42.23
CA CYS A 734 -10.35 -17.74 -43.56
C CYS A 734 -10.97 -16.73 -44.53
N GLU A 735 -10.78 -16.96 -45.82
CA GLU A 735 -11.36 -16.14 -46.88
C GLU A 735 -12.87 -16.39 -47.03
N VAL A 736 -13.61 -15.35 -47.43
CA VAL A 736 -15.05 -15.40 -47.65
C VAL A 736 -15.46 -14.47 -48.80
N ASP A 737 -16.34 -14.99 -49.65
CA ASP A 737 -16.94 -14.28 -50.77
C ASP A 737 -17.99 -13.26 -50.29
N CYS A 738 -17.57 -12.00 -50.20
CA CYS A 738 -18.37 -10.84 -49.80
C CYS A 738 -19.04 -10.10 -51.00
N SER A 739 -19.26 -10.78 -52.13
CA SER A 739 -19.90 -10.19 -53.32
C SER A 739 -21.37 -9.76 -53.16
N GLY A 740 -22.00 -10.08 -52.03
CA GLY A 740 -23.37 -9.70 -51.68
C GLY A 740 -23.52 -9.45 -50.18
N ILE A 741 -24.70 -9.02 -49.74
CA ILE A 741 -24.95 -8.72 -48.32
C ILE A 741 -24.70 -9.96 -47.46
N MET A 742 -23.82 -9.84 -46.48
CA MET A 742 -23.41 -10.89 -45.55
C MET A 742 -24.24 -10.83 -44.26
N TYR A 743 -24.63 -11.97 -43.73
CA TYR A 743 -25.40 -12.08 -42.49
C TYR A 743 -24.66 -12.95 -41.48
N PRO A 744 -24.65 -12.59 -40.18
CA PRO A 744 -24.28 -13.51 -39.11
C PRO A 744 -25.16 -14.77 -39.19
N ALA A 745 -24.55 -15.95 -39.14
CA ALA A 745 -25.23 -17.22 -39.35
C ALA A 745 -24.90 -18.24 -38.25
N PHE A 746 -25.94 -18.92 -37.78
CA PHE A 746 -25.90 -19.88 -36.69
C PHE A 746 -26.67 -21.14 -37.09
N ALA A 747 -26.22 -22.31 -36.64
CA ALA A 747 -26.90 -23.58 -36.86
C ALA A 747 -26.81 -24.43 -35.60
N LEU A 748 -27.94 -24.92 -35.10
CA LEU A 748 -28.01 -25.69 -33.85
C LEU A 748 -28.35 -27.15 -34.15
N MET A 749 -27.73 -28.08 -33.43
CA MET A 749 -28.00 -29.51 -33.50
C MET A 749 -28.12 -30.11 -32.09
N GLY A 750 -29.26 -30.76 -31.81
CA GLY A 750 -29.61 -31.21 -30.46
C GLY A 750 -29.84 -30.03 -29.51
N GLY A 751 -29.89 -30.29 -28.20
CA GLY A 751 -30.07 -29.23 -27.18
C GLY A 751 -28.86 -28.32 -27.08
N GLY A 752 -28.84 -27.25 -27.89
CA GLY A 752 -27.84 -26.19 -27.85
C GLY A 752 -28.47 -24.82 -27.70
N ALA A 753 -27.73 -23.86 -27.12
CA ALA A 753 -28.17 -22.49 -26.95
C ALA A 753 -27.04 -21.48 -27.21
N VAL A 754 -27.41 -20.37 -27.85
CA VAL A 754 -26.52 -19.25 -28.19
C VAL A 754 -27.13 -17.95 -27.67
N HIS A 755 -26.32 -17.12 -27.01
CA HIS A 755 -26.70 -15.80 -26.52
C HIS A 755 -25.75 -14.76 -27.09
N LEU A 756 -26.29 -13.73 -27.74
CA LEU A 756 -25.51 -12.60 -28.28
C LEU A 756 -25.05 -11.69 -27.14
N GLU A 757 -23.77 -11.27 -27.18
CA GLU A 757 -23.28 -10.25 -26.27
C GLU A 757 -23.75 -8.86 -26.72
N LYS A 758 -24.11 -8.01 -25.75
CA LYS A 758 -24.58 -6.65 -26.03
C LYS A 758 -23.41 -5.69 -26.16
N ALA A 759 -23.45 -4.81 -27.16
CA ALA A 759 -22.52 -3.68 -27.25
C ALA A 759 -22.67 -2.75 -26.04
N VAL A 760 -21.55 -2.19 -25.54
CA VAL A 760 -21.57 -1.26 -24.39
C VAL A 760 -22.05 0.11 -24.88
N THR A 761 -23.26 0.49 -24.47
CA THR A 761 -23.87 1.79 -24.82
C THR A 761 -23.82 2.76 -23.65
N ALA A 762 -24.08 4.05 -23.89
CA ALA A 762 -24.11 5.05 -22.82
C ALA A 762 -25.20 4.79 -21.75
N LYS A 763 -26.23 3.99 -22.09
CA LYS A 763 -27.35 3.64 -21.18
C LYS A 763 -27.06 2.43 -20.29
N TYR A 764 -25.91 1.78 -20.43
CA TYR A 764 -25.59 0.57 -19.65
C TYR A 764 -25.51 0.82 -18.14
N GLY A 765 -25.21 2.06 -17.73
CA GLY A 765 -25.17 2.46 -16.32
C GLY A 765 -26.54 2.60 -15.63
N GLU A 766 -27.63 2.73 -16.38
CA GLU A 766 -28.99 2.92 -15.81
C GLU A 766 -29.68 1.60 -15.42
N TYR A 767 -29.15 0.45 -15.88
CA TYR A 767 -29.82 -0.86 -15.76
C TYR A 767 -29.38 -1.70 -14.55
N HIS A 768 -28.39 -1.25 -13.77
CA HIS A 768 -27.71 -2.09 -12.77
C HIS A 768 -27.86 -1.64 -11.31
N ASP A 769 -28.62 -0.56 -11.05
CA ASP A 769 -28.90 -0.09 -9.68
C ASP A 769 -30.17 -0.70 -9.05
N ASP A 770 -30.92 -1.53 -9.80
CA ASP A 770 -32.26 -2.06 -9.42
C ASP A 770 -32.40 -3.61 -9.45
N ILE A 771 -31.31 -4.38 -9.22
CA ILE A 771 -31.35 -5.86 -9.03
C ILE A 771 -30.47 -6.30 -7.86
#